data_AF-A0A846PV78-F1
#
_entry.id   AF-A0A846PV78-F1
#
_cell.length_a   1.000
_cell.length_b   1.000
_cell.length_c   1.000
_cell.angle_alpha   90.00
_cell.angle_beta   90.00
_cell.angle_gamma   90.00
#
_symmetry.space_group_name_H-M   'P 1'
#
loop_
_entity.id
_entity.type
_entity.pdbx_description
1 polymer ?
#
loop_
_entity_poly.entity_id
_entity_poly.type
_entity_poly.pdbx_seq_one_letter_code
_entity_poly.pdbx_strand_id
1 'polypeptide(L)'
;MVDPSTKRWPIIQDILKREGIARQHLNSFDEFLERGLQSIINEVGQIEIENAEYPYKIQLGKVKLQQPRMMELDGSITHITPAEARLRNVSYSAPVMMEASVIEDGKILESRFVHIGDVPVMAKSNACILNNFSSQKLVEHGEDPNDPGGYFIINGSERVIVGLEDLSYNKIIVDRESVGGNIVFKAKVYSSIVGYRAKLELVMKSDGLIVARIPGSPVDIPVVILMRALGLESDKEIAAAVSLVDDIQDELEGSFEKASDVPTSKDAIVYISKRIAPGMLEEFQIKRAETLLDWGLLPHLGKHPENRKEKAQFLGEAACKLLELKLNWIDPDDKDHYGNKVIKFAGQMLADLFRTAFRNLVRDMKYQLERSGQKRGINAVAAAIRPGIISDKLNNAIATGNWGRGRVGVTQLLDRTNYLSTISHLRRIQSPLSRTQPNFEARDLHATHFGRICPSETPEGSNCGLVKNIALSGIISVNIPSEEIVEKLYDLGTVHFFDAKEDLKQDGTRIFVDGRLIGYYKDGEQLAESLRELRRNSKIHPHVGISFHQSNIEGATKRLYVNCNAGRVLRPLIIIKDGKSLLTQELLDKVSKKLLSWNDLLRMGVLELIDANEEENCYVTLDDKDTKKHTHLEVFPPSILGAGASIIPYPEHNQSPRNTYESAMAKQSLGFSTPMMNTSTYVRQHLMLYPQTPMVNTKAMKLLGMEDRPAGQNCVVAVLPFDGYNIEDAIVLSKASVDRGLGRTFFFRVYDAEAKQYPGGMRDNFEIPNAEDNIRGYKGEKAYRLLEEDGVVASEASVKGGDILIGKTSPPRFMEEYREFESSGPYRRDTSIGVRPSETGVIDTVVMTQSNEGGKMYKIRARDMRIPEIGDKFASRHGQKGVLGILAKGEDLPYTADGISPDVLINPHAFPSRMTVGMMMESICGKAGALRGSQFDGSAFVGEKIEEVKPVMDAAGFKYSGKEIMYDGRTGKAFPVEVFIGVVYYQKLHHMVADKIHARARGQVQMLTKQPTEGRARGGGLRFGEMERDCLIAYGASMILKDRLLDESDKSDVFVCERCGLVAYHDVKQRKYVCRVCGDKAKVSSVSVAYAFKLLLQEMQSLNVAPRLLIKEKV
;
A
#
# COMPACT_ATOMS: atom_id res chain seq x y z
N MET A 1 24.92 19.33 -28.18
CA MET A 1 26.03 18.52 -27.60
C MET A 1 25.44 17.66 -26.51
N VAL A 2 25.55 16.33 -26.60
CA VAL A 2 24.93 15.41 -25.64
C VAL A 2 25.60 15.53 -24.27
N ASP A 3 24.81 15.73 -23.21
CA ASP A 3 25.27 15.80 -21.83
C ASP A 3 26.12 14.55 -21.45
N PRO A 4 27.28 14.69 -20.78
CA PRO A 4 28.10 13.55 -20.35
C PRO A 4 27.33 12.52 -19.50
N SER A 5 26.38 12.96 -18.69
CA SER A 5 25.55 12.10 -17.81
C SER A 5 24.67 11.13 -18.61
N THR A 6 24.28 11.51 -19.84
CA THR A 6 23.52 10.69 -20.79
C THR A 6 24.25 9.40 -21.14
N LYS A 7 25.59 9.39 -21.06
CA LYS A 7 26.43 8.20 -21.31
C LYS A 7 26.36 7.17 -20.18
N ARG A 8 25.92 7.56 -18.97
CA ARG A 8 25.81 6.68 -17.79
C ARG A 8 24.47 5.95 -17.71
N TRP A 9 23.48 6.35 -18.52
CA TRP A 9 22.16 5.71 -18.63
C TRP A 9 22.18 4.17 -18.74
N PRO A 10 23.10 3.54 -19.51
CA PRO A 10 23.16 2.08 -19.62
C PRO A 10 23.30 1.35 -18.27
N ILE A 11 23.93 1.97 -17.27
CA ILE A 11 24.09 1.40 -15.92
C ILE A 11 22.73 1.29 -15.23
N ILE A 12 21.99 2.40 -15.16
CA ILE A 12 20.65 2.42 -14.54
C ILE A 12 19.68 1.52 -15.30
N GLN A 13 19.81 1.48 -16.63
CA GLN A 13 19.03 0.57 -17.45
C GLN A 13 19.31 -0.90 -17.10
N ASP A 14 20.57 -1.29 -16.89
CA ASP A 14 20.93 -2.65 -16.49
C ASP A 14 20.46 -2.97 -15.06
N ILE A 15 20.65 -2.04 -14.11
CA ILE A 15 20.14 -2.14 -12.73
C ILE A 15 18.65 -2.47 -12.75
N LEU A 16 17.85 -1.58 -13.36
CA LEU A 16 16.39 -1.69 -13.33
C LEU A 16 15.84 -2.86 -14.15
N LYS A 17 16.54 -3.31 -15.20
CA LYS A 17 16.13 -4.52 -15.96
C LYS A 17 16.41 -5.81 -15.19
N ARG A 18 17.53 -5.89 -14.47
CA ARG A 18 17.92 -7.10 -13.74
C ARG A 18 17.26 -7.18 -12.36
N GLU A 19 17.35 -6.10 -11.59
CA GLU A 19 16.64 -5.99 -10.30
C GLU A 19 15.13 -5.95 -10.50
N GLY A 20 14.67 -5.49 -11.67
CA GLY A 20 13.26 -5.35 -12.01
C GLY A 20 12.61 -4.14 -11.33
N ILE A 21 11.72 -3.47 -12.05
CA ILE A 21 11.13 -2.18 -11.64
C ILE A 21 10.25 -2.29 -10.39
N ALA A 22 9.69 -3.47 -10.13
CA ALA A 22 8.72 -3.72 -9.07
C ALA A 22 8.98 -5.02 -8.27
N ARG A 23 10.21 -5.56 -8.29
CA ARG A 23 10.52 -6.85 -7.65
C ARG A 23 10.77 -6.78 -6.15
N GLN A 24 10.72 -5.60 -5.50
CA GLN A 24 10.91 -5.48 -4.05
C GLN A 24 9.98 -6.40 -3.23
N HIS A 25 8.74 -6.61 -3.69
CA HIS A 25 7.82 -7.55 -3.06
C HIS A 25 8.20 -9.00 -3.30
N LEU A 26 8.68 -9.32 -4.50
CA LEU A 26 9.13 -10.67 -4.89
C LEU A 26 10.36 -11.08 -4.09
N ASN A 27 11.41 -10.25 -4.11
CA ASN A 27 12.64 -10.51 -3.37
C ASN A 27 12.36 -10.71 -1.87
N SER A 28 11.51 -9.85 -1.28
CA SER A 28 11.12 -10.00 0.13
C SER A 28 10.32 -11.28 0.39
N PHE A 29 9.43 -11.68 -0.52
CA PHE A 29 8.61 -12.87 -0.38
C PHE A 29 9.44 -14.16 -0.55
N ASP A 30 10.33 -14.20 -1.53
CA ASP A 30 11.24 -15.33 -1.76
C ASP A 30 12.16 -15.54 -0.55
N GLU A 31 12.70 -14.47 0.05
CA GLU A 31 13.47 -14.54 1.29
C GLU A 31 12.64 -15.11 2.46
N PHE A 32 11.37 -14.70 2.57
CA PHE A 32 10.45 -15.25 3.56
C PHE A 32 10.23 -16.75 3.37
N LEU A 33 10.07 -17.22 2.14
CA LEU A 33 9.87 -18.64 1.85
C LEU A 33 11.13 -19.48 2.13
N GLU A 34 12.30 -19.00 1.70
CA GLU A 34 13.56 -19.75 1.79
C GLU A 34 14.13 -19.80 3.22
N ARG A 35 14.11 -18.65 3.94
CA ARG A 35 14.72 -18.53 5.26
C ARG A 35 13.70 -18.25 6.35
N GLY A 36 12.72 -17.38 6.07
CA GLY A 36 11.75 -16.91 7.06
C GLY A 36 10.88 -18.02 7.66
N LEU A 37 10.32 -18.90 6.82
CA LEU A 37 9.48 -20.02 7.27
C LEU A 37 10.24 -20.97 8.19
N GLN A 38 11.45 -21.38 7.79
CA GLN A 38 12.28 -22.29 8.57
C GLN A 38 12.71 -21.64 9.90
N SER A 39 13.07 -20.37 9.89
CA SER A 39 13.43 -19.61 11.11
C SER A 39 12.27 -19.60 12.13
N ILE A 40 11.03 -19.39 11.67
CA ILE A 40 9.85 -19.36 12.56
C ILE A 40 9.59 -20.73 13.20
N ILE A 41 9.78 -21.82 12.45
CA ILE A 41 9.55 -23.17 12.98
C ILE A 41 10.67 -23.57 13.94
N ASN A 42 11.93 -23.23 13.61
CA ASN A 42 13.08 -23.43 14.50
C ASN A 42 12.94 -22.65 15.82
N GLU A 43 12.27 -21.50 15.82
CA GLU A 43 12.00 -20.70 17.04
C GLU A 43 11.17 -21.48 18.07
N VAL A 44 10.26 -22.35 17.62
CA VAL A 44 9.45 -23.21 18.51
C VAL A 44 10.24 -24.47 18.86
N GLY A 45 10.89 -25.09 17.88
CA GLY A 45 11.80 -26.24 18.04
C GLY A 45 11.11 -27.53 18.46
N GLN A 46 10.63 -27.60 19.70
CA GLN A 46 10.00 -28.77 20.30
C GLN A 46 8.72 -28.40 21.05
N ILE A 47 7.77 -29.34 21.09
CA ILE A 47 6.51 -29.20 21.81
C ILE A 47 6.42 -30.32 22.84
N GLU A 48 6.32 -29.92 24.10
CA GLU A 48 6.21 -30.84 25.23
C GLU A 48 4.74 -31.07 25.57
N ILE A 49 4.33 -32.35 25.56
CA ILE A 49 2.98 -32.80 25.87
C ILE A 49 2.99 -33.43 27.27
N GLU A 50 2.33 -32.77 28.21
CA GLU A 50 2.25 -33.19 29.61
C GLU A 50 0.97 -34.02 29.80
N ASN A 51 1.05 -35.33 29.52
CA ASN A 51 -0.02 -36.28 29.88
C ASN A 51 0.33 -37.04 31.15
N ALA A 52 -0.67 -37.30 32.00
CA ALA A 52 -0.50 -37.89 33.33
C ALA A 52 0.09 -39.31 33.35
N GLU A 53 0.05 -40.05 32.24
CA GLU A 53 0.54 -41.44 32.18
C GLU A 53 1.89 -41.62 31.46
N TYR A 54 2.18 -40.85 30.38
CA TYR A 54 3.44 -40.94 29.62
C TYR A 54 3.75 -39.60 28.92
N PRO A 55 4.78 -38.86 29.33
CA PRO A 55 5.20 -37.63 28.65
C PRO A 55 5.98 -37.96 27.36
N TYR A 56 5.65 -37.28 26.27
CA TYR A 56 6.37 -37.39 24.99
C TYR A 56 6.59 -36.01 24.38
N LYS A 57 7.56 -35.91 23.46
CA LYS A 57 7.91 -34.65 22.79
C LYS A 57 7.67 -34.75 21.29
N ILE A 58 7.27 -33.65 20.69
CA ILE A 58 7.20 -33.51 19.24
C ILE A 58 8.30 -32.57 18.81
N GLN A 59 9.26 -33.12 18.08
CA GLN A 59 10.33 -32.35 17.45
C GLN A 59 9.87 -31.87 16.08
N LEU A 60 9.98 -30.56 15.85
CA LEU A 60 9.68 -29.93 14.57
C LEU A 60 10.95 -29.90 13.73
N GLY A 61 10.85 -30.36 12.48
CA GLY A 61 11.98 -30.49 11.55
C GLY A 61 11.93 -29.49 10.39
N LYS A 62 12.28 -29.96 9.18
CA LYS A 62 12.35 -29.12 7.98
C LYS A 62 10.99 -28.81 7.39
N VAL A 63 10.89 -27.66 6.74
CA VAL A 63 9.72 -27.22 5.98
C VAL A 63 9.95 -27.43 4.49
N LYS A 64 8.91 -27.89 3.78
CA LYS A 64 8.88 -27.99 2.33
C LYS A 64 7.59 -27.37 1.80
N LEU A 65 7.72 -26.44 0.87
CA LEU A 65 6.59 -25.91 0.11
C LEU A 65 6.39 -26.79 -1.14
N GLN A 66 5.15 -27.21 -1.41
CA GLN A 66 4.84 -27.88 -2.68
C GLN A 66 4.35 -26.88 -3.72
N GLN A 67 4.10 -27.36 -4.94
CA GLN A 67 3.56 -26.51 -5.99
C GLN A 67 2.12 -26.04 -5.66
N PRO A 68 1.74 -24.84 -6.11
CA PRO A 68 0.37 -24.36 -6.05
C PRO A 68 -0.62 -25.39 -6.58
N ARG A 69 -1.69 -25.62 -5.81
CA ARG A 69 -2.73 -26.59 -6.13
C ARG A 69 -4.07 -26.13 -5.61
N MET A 70 -5.12 -26.69 -6.16
CA MET A 70 -6.46 -26.70 -5.57
C MET A 70 -6.89 -28.15 -5.30
N MET A 71 -7.79 -28.31 -4.33
CA MET A 71 -8.43 -29.58 -4.04
C MET A 71 -9.86 -29.49 -4.59
N GLU A 72 -10.18 -30.34 -5.56
CA GLU A 72 -11.54 -30.43 -6.09
C GLU A 72 -12.45 -31.16 -5.07
N LEU A 73 -13.76 -31.10 -5.27
CA LEU A 73 -14.75 -31.70 -4.36
C LEU A 73 -14.57 -33.20 -4.11
N ASP A 74 -14.09 -33.93 -5.11
CA ASP A 74 -13.84 -35.37 -5.04
C ASP A 74 -12.58 -35.71 -4.23
N GLY A 75 -11.88 -34.70 -3.72
CA GLY A 75 -10.61 -34.82 -3.03
C GLY A 75 -9.40 -34.95 -3.96
N SER A 76 -9.62 -34.87 -5.28
CA SER A 76 -8.52 -34.86 -6.25
C SER A 76 -7.75 -33.53 -6.18
N ILE A 77 -6.47 -33.61 -6.52
CA ILE A 77 -5.54 -32.47 -6.45
C ILE A 77 -5.22 -32.04 -7.87
N THR A 78 -5.52 -30.79 -8.22
CA THR A 78 -5.19 -30.20 -9.52
C THR A 78 -4.21 -29.04 -9.34
N HIS A 79 -3.16 -29.01 -10.16
CA HIS A 79 -2.24 -27.88 -10.21
C HIS A 79 -2.85 -26.78 -11.06
N ILE A 80 -2.89 -25.57 -10.51
CA ILE A 80 -3.55 -24.43 -11.16
C ILE A 80 -2.56 -23.36 -11.58
N THR A 81 -2.93 -22.63 -12.62
CA THR A 81 -2.22 -21.40 -13.02
C THR A 81 -2.86 -20.15 -12.38
N PRO A 82 -2.15 -19.02 -12.29
CA PRO A 82 -2.73 -17.75 -11.85
C PRO A 82 -3.95 -17.30 -12.70
N ALA A 83 -3.92 -17.50 -14.01
CA ALA A 83 -5.06 -17.26 -14.90
C ALA A 83 -6.30 -18.08 -14.51
N GLU A 84 -6.14 -19.38 -14.27
CA GLU A 84 -7.23 -20.25 -13.80
C GLU A 84 -7.75 -19.81 -12.44
N ALA A 85 -6.86 -19.38 -11.53
CA ALA A 85 -7.25 -18.90 -10.20
C ALA A 85 -8.17 -17.66 -10.29
N ARG A 86 -7.85 -16.72 -11.19
CA ARG A 86 -8.68 -15.54 -11.51
C ARG A 86 -10.00 -15.91 -12.16
N LEU A 87 -10.00 -16.90 -13.05
CA LEU A 87 -11.21 -17.35 -13.76
C LEU A 87 -12.18 -18.03 -12.79
N ARG A 88 -11.71 -18.95 -11.94
CA ARG A 88 -12.55 -19.76 -11.03
C ARG A 88 -12.88 -19.10 -9.68
N ASN A 89 -12.44 -17.87 -9.43
CA ASN A 89 -12.58 -17.21 -8.12
C ASN A 89 -11.93 -17.99 -6.97
N VAL A 90 -10.83 -18.70 -7.24
CA VAL A 90 -10.10 -19.45 -6.20
C VAL A 90 -8.86 -18.68 -5.74
N SER A 91 -8.33 -19.08 -4.58
CA SER A 91 -7.08 -18.52 -4.05
C SER A 91 -5.88 -19.29 -4.59
N TYR A 92 -4.88 -18.58 -5.09
CA TYR A 92 -3.64 -19.18 -5.60
C TYR A 92 -2.69 -19.45 -4.43
N SER A 93 -2.75 -20.67 -3.89
CA SER A 93 -2.02 -21.09 -2.68
C SER A 93 -1.27 -22.40 -2.87
N ALA A 94 -0.19 -22.56 -2.10
CA ALA A 94 0.63 -23.76 -2.07
C ALA A 94 0.63 -24.39 -0.67
N PRO A 95 0.60 -25.72 -0.56
CA PRO A 95 0.59 -26.42 0.72
C PRO A 95 2.00 -26.40 1.34
N VAL A 96 2.03 -26.13 2.64
CA VAL A 96 3.24 -26.18 3.46
C VAL A 96 3.27 -27.52 4.20
N MET A 97 4.33 -28.27 3.95
CA MET A 97 4.62 -29.54 4.61
C MET A 97 5.71 -29.32 5.66
N MET A 98 5.48 -29.79 6.88
CA MET A 98 6.44 -29.72 7.97
C MET A 98 6.77 -31.14 8.44
N GLU A 99 8.06 -31.43 8.56
CA GLU A 99 8.53 -32.65 9.18
C GLU A 99 8.24 -32.61 10.69
N ALA A 100 7.53 -33.62 11.19
CA ALA A 100 7.28 -33.80 12.61
C ALA A 100 7.79 -35.18 13.04
N SER A 101 8.54 -35.20 14.14
CA SER A 101 9.11 -36.41 14.72
C SER A 101 8.62 -36.59 16.15
N VAL A 102 8.08 -37.77 16.46
CA VAL A 102 7.64 -38.10 17.82
C VAL A 102 8.80 -38.71 18.60
N ILE A 103 9.16 -38.10 19.73
CA ILE A 103 10.23 -38.54 20.62
C ILE A 103 9.61 -39.07 21.92
N GLU A 104 9.86 -40.34 22.21
CA GLU A 104 9.53 -41.03 23.46
C GLU A 104 10.83 -41.57 24.07
N ASP A 105 11.05 -41.37 25.38
CA ASP A 105 12.26 -41.82 26.11
C ASP A 105 13.59 -41.50 25.40
N GLY A 106 13.66 -40.33 24.74
CA GLY A 106 14.85 -39.88 24.00
C GLY A 106 15.09 -40.57 22.65
N LYS A 107 14.20 -41.46 22.20
CA LYS A 107 14.25 -42.12 20.88
C LYS A 107 13.22 -41.52 19.93
N ILE A 108 13.65 -41.25 18.71
CA ILE A 108 12.74 -40.88 17.62
C ILE A 108 12.03 -42.15 17.16
N LEU A 109 10.71 -42.21 17.32
CA LEU A 109 9.90 -43.35 16.88
C LEU A 109 9.72 -43.32 15.36
N GLU A 110 9.22 -42.19 14.86
CA GLU A 110 8.86 -42.02 13.45
C GLU A 110 8.93 -40.53 13.09
N SER A 111 9.32 -40.25 11.84
CA SER A 111 9.36 -38.90 11.27
C SER A 111 8.59 -38.86 9.96
N ARG A 112 7.72 -37.86 9.79
CA ARG A 112 6.90 -37.71 8.58
C ARG A 112 6.66 -36.25 8.25
N PHE A 113 6.57 -35.93 6.96
CA PHE A 113 6.06 -34.64 6.49
C PHE A 113 4.53 -34.61 6.61
N VAL A 114 4.03 -33.65 7.39
CA VAL A 114 2.60 -33.42 7.63
C VAL A 114 2.20 -32.06 7.07
N HIS A 115 1.01 -31.97 6.47
CA HIS A 115 0.45 -30.71 5.97
C HIS A 115 -0.01 -29.84 7.13
N ILE A 116 0.54 -28.63 7.23
CA ILE A 116 0.24 -27.70 8.34
C ILE A 116 -0.69 -26.55 7.94
N GLY A 117 -0.89 -26.33 6.64
CA GLY A 117 -1.62 -25.18 6.11
C GLY A 117 -1.20 -24.85 4.69
N ASP A 118 -1.93 -23.93 4.06
CA ASP A 118 -1.64 -23.40 2.73
C ASP A 118 -1.21 -21.94 2.84
N VAL A 119 -0.18 -21.57 2.08
CA VAL A 119 0.34 -20.21 2.00
C VAL A 119 0.00 -19.64 0.63
N PRO A 120 -0.59 -18.44 0.56
CA PRO A 120 -0.79 -17.73 -0.71
C PRO A 120 0.53 -17.49 -1.43
N VAL A 121 0.57 -17.82 -2.72
CA VAL A 121 1.78 -17.66 -3.54
C VAL A 121 1.70 -16.37 -4.34
N MET A 122 2.80 -15.62 -4.33
CA MET A 122 2.90 -14.38 -5.10
C MET A 122 3.16 -14.69 -6.58
N ALA A 123 2.43 -14.04 -7.49
CA ALA A 123 2.61 -14.24 -8.93
C ALA A 123 4.05 -13.85 -9.36
N LYS A 124 4.70 -14.71 -10.15
CA LYS A 124 6.12 -14.62 -10.58
C LYS A 124 7.18 -14.72 -9.48
N SER A 125 6.83 -15.17 -8.26
CA SER A 125 7.82 -15.55 -7.24
C SER A 125 8.50 -16.89 -7.56
N ASN A 126 9.57 -17.25 -6.84
CA ASN A 126 10.26 -18.53 -7.02
C ASN A 126 9.34 -19.74 -6.79
N ALA A 127 8.32 -19.60 -5.95
CA ALA A 127 7.30 -20.64 -5.70
C ALA A 127 6.20 -20.69 -6.76
N CYS A 128 6.07 -19.67 -7.61
CA CYS A 128 5.06 -19.61 -8.65
C CYS A 128 5.47 -20.46 -9.86
N ILE A 129 4.51 -21.20 -10.41
CA ILE A 129 4.72 -22.04 -11.60
C ILE A 129 5.18 -21.20 -12.81
N LEU A 130 4.75 -19.93 -12.88
CA LEU A 130 5.06 -19.02 -13.98
C LEU A 130 6.55 -18.62 -14.05
N ASN A 131 7.32 -18.72 -12.96
CA ASN A 131 8.72 -18.26 -12.94
C ASN A 131 9.61 -19.05 -13.90
N ASN A 132 9.30 -20.34 -14.08
CA ASN A 132 10.08 -21.24 -14.95
C ASN A 132 9.56 -21.29 -16.39
N PHE A 133 8.53 -20.51 -16.73
CA PHE A 133 7.93 -20.55 -18.06
C PHE A 133 8.66 -19.60 -19.01
N SER A 134 8.89 -20.05 -20.24
CA SER A 134 9.34 -19.18 -21.33
C SER A 134 8.23 -18.19 -21.70
N SER A 135 8.58 -17.07 -22.34
CA SER A 135 7.59 -16.08 -22.79
C SER A 135 6.49 -16.69 -23.67
N GLN A 136 6.82 -17.68 -24.51
CA GLN A 136 5.85 -18.38 -25.34
C GLN A 136 4.90 -19.24 -24.49
N LYS A 137 5.43 -19.98 -23.52
CA LYS A 137 4.61 -20.79 -22.61
C LYS A 137 3.69 -19.93 -21.73
N LEU A 138 4.13 -18.73 -21.33
CA LEU A 138 3.27 -17.76 -20.64
C LEU A 138 2.06 -17.37 -21.50
N VAL A 139 2.28 -17.08 -22.78
CA VAL A 139 1.20 -16.75 -23.72
C VAL A 139 0.25 -17.93 -23.93
N GLU A 140 0.76 -19.16 -24.03
CA GLU A 140 -0.06 -20.39 -24.14
C GLU A 140 -0.98 -20.58 -22.92
N HIS A 141 -0.52 -20.21 -21.73
CA HIS A 141 -1.32 -20.22 -20.50
C HIS A 141 -2.17 -18.95 -20.29
N GLY A 142 -2.25 -18.07 -21.29
CA GLY A 142 -3.07 -16.85 -21.23
C GLY A 142 -2.55 -15.79 -20.27
N GLU A 143 -1.24 -15.79 -19.99
CA GLU A 143 -0.53 -14.81 -19.18
C GLU A 143 0.25 -13.82 -20.06
N ASP A 144 0.52 -12.65 -19.50
CA ASP A 144 1.31 -11.59 -20.14
C ASP A 144 2.80 -11.71 -19.76
N PRO A 145 3.70 -11.89 -20.75
CA PRO A 145 5.14 -11.94 -20.49
C PRO A 145 5.68 -10.72 -19.73
N ASN A 146 5.10 -9.53 -19.99
CA ASN A 146 5.55 -8.26 -19.42
C ASN A 146 4.82 -7.87 -18.12
N ASP A 147 3.97 -8.75 -17.55
CA ASP A 147 3.40 -8.50 -16.22
C ASP A 147 4.54 -8.46 -15.17
N PRO A 148 4.65 -7.41 -14.34
CA PRO A 148 5.71 -7.35 -13.32
C PRO A 148 5.58 -8.42 -12.21
N GLY A 149 4.41 -9.02 -12.00
CA GLY A 149 4.14 -9.88 -10.84
C GLY A 149 4.10 -9.08 -9.53
N GLY A 150 4.35 -9.75 -8.40
CA GLY A 150 4.46 -9.06 -7.10
C GLY A 150 3.14 -8.87 -6.34
N TYR A 151 2.09 -9.60 -6.71
CA TYR A 151 0.76 -9.57 -6.09
C TYR A 151 0.22 -10.97 -5.84
N PHE A 152 -0.83 -11.08 -5.03
CA PHE A 152 -1.52 -12.32 -4.67
C PHE A 152 -2.87 -12.41 -5.37
N ILE A 153 -3.32 -13.63 -5.66
CA ILE A 153 -4.67 -13.88 -6.16
C ILE A 153 -5.44 -14.58 -5.05
N ILE A 154 -6.40 -13.86 -4.44
CA ILE A 154 -7.24 -14.37 -3.36
C ILE A 154 -8.69 -14.27 -3.81
N ASN A 155 -9.39 -15.41 -3.82
CA ASN A 155 -10.77 -15.54 -4.28
C ASN A 155 -10.98 -14.90 -5.67
N GLY A 156 -10.03 -15.14 -6.59
CA GLY A 156 -9.99 -14.54 -7.93
C GLY A 156 -9.60 -13.06 -8.03
N SER A 157 -9.52 -12.33 -6.91
CA SER A 157 -9.14 -10.92 -6.89
C SER A 157 -7.63 -10.74 -6.75
N GLU A 158 -7.05 -9.85 -7.56
CA GLU A 158 -5.64 -9.47 -7.47
C GLU A 158 -5.42 -8.47 -6.32
N ARG A 159 -4.65 -8.89 -5.32
CA ARG A 159 -4.39 -8.15 -4.08
C ARG A 159 -2.91 -7.85 -3.94
N VAL A 160 -2.57 -6.59 -3.72
CA VAL A 160 -1.20 -6.14 -3.51
C VAL A 160 -1.03 -5.68 -2.06
N ILE A 161 0.07 -6.11 -1.43
CA ILE A 161 0.49 -5.59 -0.13
C ILE A 161 1.30 -4.32 -0.41
N VAL A 162 0.92 -3.19 0.19
CA VAL A 162 1.67 -1.94 0.06
C VAL A 162 2.83 -1.94 1.06
N GLY A 163 4.01 -1.43 0.67
CA GLY A 163 5.15 -1.31 1.58
C GLY A 163 4.81 -0.41 2.78
N LEU A 164 5.09 -0.86 4.00
CA LEU A 164 4.79 -0.11 5.21
C LEU A 164 6.05 0.57 5.74
N GLU A 165 6.05 1.90 5.80
CA GLU A 165 7.13 2.68 6.43
C GLU A 165 7.01 2.55 7.97
N ASP A 166 8.03 2.03 8.64
CA ASP A 166 8.08 1.91 10.10
C ASP A 166 9.34 2.60 10.61
N LEU A 167 9.35 3.00 11.88
CA LEU A 167 10.57 3.46 12.52
C LEU A 167 11.55 2.29 12.65
N SER A 168 12.83 2.60 12.46
CA SER A 168 13.92 1.64 12.65
C SER A 168 13.83 1.03 14.04
N TYR A 169 13.93 -0.30 14.08
CA TYR A 169 13.95 -1.06 15.32
C TYR A 169 15.40 -1.23 15.80
N ASN A 170 15.56 -1.53 17.08
CA ASN A 170 16.85 -1.77 17.75
C ASN A 170 17.83 -0.57 17.73
N LYS A 171 17.35 0.64 17.46
CA LYS A 171 18.14 1.88 17.54
C LYS A 171 17.69 2.74 18.73
N ILE A 172 18.64 3.45 19.33
CA ILE A 172 18.40 4.43 20.40
C ILE A 172 18.09 5.77 19.76
N ILE A 173 16.85 6.25 19.93
CA ILE A 173 16.38 7.53 19.42
C ILE A 173 16.13 8.45 20.61
N VAL A 174 16.88 9.54 20.72
CA VAL A 174 16.74 10.55 21.76
C VAL A 174 15.98 11.78 21.24
N ASP A 175 15.17 12.36 22.10
CA ASP A 175 14.28 13.47 21.74
C ASP A 175 14.03 14.38 22.95
N ARG A 176 13.68 15.65 22.69
CA ARG A 176 13.27 16.62 23.69
C ARG A 176 11.86 17.13 23.37
N GLU A 177 10.92 16.92 24.28
CA GLU A 177 9.52 17.32 24.11
C GLU A 177 9.17 18.40 25.14
N SER A 178 8.47 19.46 24.72
CA SER A 178 7.91 20.46 25.65
C SER A 178 6.50 20.04 26.07
N VAL A 179 6.32 19.67 27.33
CA VAL A 179 5.02 19.25 27.88
C VAL A 179 4.64 20.21 29.00
N GLY A 180 3.58 21.00 28.79
CA GLY A 180 3.10 21.96 29.78
C GLY A 180 4.10 23.07 30.14
N GLY A 181 5.00 23.43 29.22
CA GLY A 181 6.04 24.44 29.40
C GLY A 181 7.37 23.91 29.95
N ASN A 182 7.41 22.66 30.43
CA ASN A 182 8.64 22.02 30.89
C ASN A 182 9.26 21.18 29.78
N ILE A 183 10.58 21.28 29.62
CA ILE A 183 11.36 20.46 28.68
C ILE A 183 11.58 19.09 29.32
N VAL A 184 11.13 18.03 28.64
CA VAL A 184 11.32 16.65 29.07
C VAL A 184 12.18 15.93 28.04
N PHE A 185 13.30 15.37 28.49
CA PHE A 185 14.21 14.57 27.68
C PHE A 185 13.79 13.10 27.71
N LYS A 186 13.76 12.45 26.55
CA LYS A 186 13.33 11.06 26.40
C LYS A 186 14.25 10.29 25.47
N ALA A 187 14.56 9.04 25.81
CA ALA A 187 15.16 8.08 24.89
C ALA A 187 14.15 6.95 24.61
N LYS A 188 13.88 6.66 23.34
CA LYS A 188 12.93 5.63 22.91
C LYS A 188 13.68 4.55 22.12
N VAL A 189 13.44 3.29 22.48
CA VAL A 189 13.98 2.13 21.78
C VAL A 189 12.84 1.19 21.43
N TYR A 190 12.64 0.98 20.13
CA TYR A 190 11.74 -0.06 19.64
C TYR A 190 12.52 -1.35 19.43
N SER A 191 12.63 -2.15 20.50
CA SER A 191 13.27 -3.47 20.41
C SER A 191 12.36 -4.43 19.66
N SER A 192 12.79 -4.86 18.48
CA SER A 192 12.07 -5.84 17.68
C SER A 192 12.94 -7.07 17.49
N ILE A 193 12.39 -8.21 17.88
CA ILE A 193 12.76 -9.50 17.30
C ILE A 193 11.71 -9.84 16.25
N VAL A 194 12.00 -10.84 15.43
CA VAL A 194 11.05 -11.34 14.45
C VAL A 194 9.75 -11.75 15.19
N GLY A 195 8.63 -11.06 14.94
CA GLY A 195 7.32 -11.34 15.53
C GLY A 195 6.97 -10.77 16.92
N TYR A 196 7.91 -10.16 17.63
CA TYR A 196 7.64 -9.50 18.91
C TYR A 196 8.38 -8.17 18.99
N ARG A 197 7.63 -7.11 19.33
CA ARG A 197 8.13 -5.73 19.45
C ARG A 197 7.78 -5.22 20.83
N ALA A 198 8.80 -4.78 21.56
CA ALA A 198 8.69 -4.12 22.84
C ALA A 198 9.20 -2.67 22.71
N LYS A 199 8.55 -1.75 23.40
CA LYS A 199 8.96 -0.34 23.46
C LYS A 199 9.59 -0.09 24.83
N LEU A 200 10.88 0.23 24.87
CA LEU A 200 11.52 0.81 26.05
C LEU A 200 11.54 2.33 25.89
N GLU A 201 11.18 3.05 26.95
CA GLU A 201 11.27 4.51 26.99
C GLU A 201 11.92 4.96 28.28
N LEU A 202 13.06 5.65 28.17
CA LEU A 202 13.72 6.33 29.29
C LEU A 202 13.23 7.78 29.32
N VAL A 203 12.80 8.23 30.49
CA VAL A 203 12.32 9.60 30.70
C VAL A 203 13.11 10.20 31.84
N MET A 204 13.71 11.37 31.59
CA MET A 204 14.33 12.17 32.64
C MET A 204 13.26 13.05 33.29
N LYS A 205 13.12 12.94 34.60
CA LYS A 205 12.22 13.79 35.40
C LYS A 205 12.92 15.11 35.77
N SER A 206 12.15 16.05 36.32
CA SER A 206 12.66 17.37 36.72
C SER A 206 13.67 17.33 37.87
N ASP A 207 13.66 16.26 38.67
CA ASP A 207 14.59 15.97 39.78
C ASP A 207 15.88 15.27 39.31
N GLY A 208 16.17 15.22 38.00
CA GLY A 208 17.34 14.52 37.43
C GLY A 208 17.20 13.00 37.37
N LEU A 209 16.14 12.43 37.98
CA LEU A 209 15.90 10.99 38.00
C LEU A 209 15.57 10.44 36.61
N ILE A 210 16.31 9.42 36.17
CA ILE A 210 16.00 8.68 34.95
C ILE A 210 15.15 7.46 35.28
N VAL A 211 13.96 7.39 34.69
CA VAL A 211 13.05 6.24 34.83
C VAL A 211 12.81 5.52 33.51
N ALA A 212 12.73 4.19 33.57
CA ALA A 212 12.40 3.31 32.47
C ALA A 212 10.92 2.92 32.49
N ARG A 213 10.27 3.09 31.34
CA ARG A 213 8.93 2.58 31.02
C ARG A 213 9.05 1.33 30.16
N ILE A 214 8.53 0.23 30.68
CA ILE A 214 8.63 -1.10 30.07
C ILE A 214 7.21 -1.65 29.84
N PRO A 215 6.92 -2.29 28.70
CA PRO A 215 5.62 -2.89 28.45
C PRO A 215 5.38 -4.05 29.42
N GLY A 216 4.26 -4.03 30.14
CA GLY A 216 3.93 -5.04 31.14
C GLY A 216 4.22 -4.62 32.59
N SER A 217 4.93 -3.51 32.81
CA SER A 217 4.97 -2.83 34.11
C SER A 217 3.96 -1.68 34.13
N PRO A 218 3.08 -1.59 35.15
CA PRO A 218 2.18 -0.45 35.31
C PRO A 218 2.88 0.79 35.88
N VAL A 219 4.10 0.65 36.42
CA VAL A 219 4.85 1.71 37.11
C VAL A 219 6.20 1.95 36.45
N ASP A 220 6.62 3.22 36.41
CA ASP A 220 7.96 3.65 36.00
C ASP A 220 9.04 3.11 36.97
N ILE A 221 10.09 2.49 36.44
CA ILE A 221 11.17 1.86 37.24
C ILE A 221 12.45 2.69 37.13
N PRO A 222 13.10 3.13 38.23
CA PRO A 222 14.39 3.82 38.16
C PRO A 222 15.46 3.01 37.41
N VAL A 223 16.24 3.67 36.55
CA VAL A 223 17.24 2.98 35.69
C VAL A 223 18.30 2.26 36.51
N VAL A 224 18.81 2.86 37.59
CA VAL A 224 19.82 2.24 38.47
C VAL A 224 19.30 0.94 39.10
N ILE A 225 18.06 0.94 39.61
CA ILE A 225 17.43 -0.28 40.16
C ILE A 225 17.27 -1.34 39.07
N LEU A 226 16.91 -0.94 37.84
CA LEU A 226 16.81 -1.85 36.72
C LEU A 226 18.18 -2.45 36.34
N MET A 227 19.26 -1.68 36.37
CA MET A 227 20.62 -2.16 36.12
C MET A 227 21.10 -3.12 37.22
N ARG A 228 20.76 -2.86 38.50
CA ARG A 228 20.98 -3.80 39.61
C ARG A 228 20.22 -5.11 39.42
N ALA A 229 18.96 -5.05 39.01
CA ALA A 229 18.17 -6.25 38.71
C ALA A 229 18.71 -7.07 37.53
N LEU A 230 19.47 -6.45 36.61
CA LEU A 230 20.13 -7.12 35.49
C LEU A 230 21.51 -7.69 35.85
N GLY A 231 22.02 -7.43 37.07
CA GLY A 231 23.22 -8.05 37.62
C GLY A 231 24.45 -7.16 37.74
N LEU A 232 24.30 -5.83 37.64
CA LEU A 232 25.36 -4.86 37.99
C LEU A 232 25.13 -4.35 39.41
N GLU A 233 25.89 -4.81 40.41
CA GLU A 233 25.64 -4.47 41.82
C GLU A 233 26.44 -3.26 42.31
N SER A 234 27.67 -3.08 41.82
CA SER A 234 28.52 -1.96 42.24
C SER A 234 28.11 -0.66 41.55
N ASP A 235 28.01 0.43 42.33
CA ASP A 235 27.72 1.76 41.78
C ASP A 235 28.79 2.21 40.78
N LYS A 236 30.06 1.84 41.02
CA LYS A 236 31.16 2.08 40.08
C LYS A 236 30.92 1.36 38.74
N GLU A 237 30.45 0.12 38.78
CA GLU A 237 30.14 -0.65 37.56
C GLU A 237 28.95 -0.06 36.79
N ILE A 238 27.92 0.39 37.50
CA ILE A 238 26.72 1.02 36.91
C ILE A 238 27.10 2.35 36.24
N ALA A 239 27.84 3.21 36.95
CA ALA A 239 28.31 4.48 36.41
C ALA A 239 29.21 4.26 35.18
N ALA A 240 30.19 3.34 35.28
CA ALA A 240 31.07 2.99 34.17
C ALA A 240 30.35 2.38 32.95
N ALA A 241 29.21 1.71 33.15
CA ALA A 241 28.39 1.21 32.06
C ALA A 241 27.62 2.33 31.32
N VAL A 242 27.42 3.49 31.95
CA VAL A 242 26.85 4.68 31.31
C VAL A 242 27.97 5.47 30.62
N SER A 243 28.94 5.96 31.38
CA SER A 243 30.09 6.70 30.86
C SER A 243 31.21 6.78 31.91
N LEU A 244 32.46 6.88 31.46
CA LEU A 244 33.61 7.20 32.31
C LEU A 244 33.93 8.72 32.33
N VAL A 245 33.12 9.53 31.66
CA VAL A 245 33.28 10.99 31.62
C VAL A 245 32.60 11.62 32.84
N ASP A 246 33.36 12.40 33.61
CA ASP A 246 32.93 13.01 34.88
C ASP A 246 31.63 13.82 34.73
N ASP A 247 31.53 14.70 33.72
CA ASP A 247 30.33 15.53 33.47
C ASP A 247 29.04 14.71 33.29
N ILE A 248 29.14 13.50 32.72
CA ILE A 248 27.99 12.60 32.54
C ILE A 248 27.67 11.86 33.85
N GLN A 249 28.69 11.54 34.65
CA GLN A 249 28.51 10.86 35.93
C GLN A 249 27.84 11.76 36.97
N ASP A 250 28.16 13.05 37.00
CA ASP A 250 27.56 14.03 37.90
C ASP A 250 26.03 14.10 37.74
N GLU A 251 25.53 14.02 36.50
CA GLU A 251 24.09 14.01 36.21
C GLU A 251 23.35 12.73 36.68
N LEU A 252 24.08 11.68 37.11
CA LEU A 252 23.48 10.46 37.65
C LEU A 252 23.19 10.54 39.16
N GLU A 253 23.68 11.55 39.88
CA GLU A 253 23.58 11.68 41.34
C GLU A 253 22.14 11.46 41.84
N GLY A 254 21.17 12.20 41.27
CA GLY A 254 19.75 12.09 41.64
C GLY A 254 19.13 10.71 41.37
N SER A 255 19.71 9.91 40.45
CA SER A 255 19.28 8.54 40.20
C SER A 255 19.87 7.54 41.21
N PHE A 256 21.08 7.79 41.71
CA PHE A 256 21.72 6.96 42.75
C PHE A 256 21.12 7.19 44.13
N GLU A 257 20.83 8.44 44.52
CA GLU A 257 20.21 8.75 45.81
C GLU A 257 18.93 7.94 46.05
N LYS A 258 18.08 7.84 45.01
CA LYS A 258 16.81 7.11 45.08
C LYS A 258 16.94 5.60 45.04
N ALA A 259 18.10 5.09 44.59
CA ALA A 259 18.40 3.66 44.54
C ALA A 259 19.14 3.17 45.80
N SER A 260 19.56 4.07 46.69
CA SER A 260 20.34 3.73 47.89
C SER A 260 19.69 2.65 48.77
N ASP A 261 18.35 2.66 48.87
CA ASP A 261 17.57 1.70 49.67
C ASP A 261 17.53 0.26 49.09
N VAL A 262 18.06 0.01 47.89
CA VAL A 262 17.93 -1.27 47.16
C VAL A 262 19.30 -1.75 46.65
N PRO A 263 20.24 -2.14 47.52
CA PRO A 263 21.65 -2.36 47.16
C PRO A 263 21.90 -3.65 46.35
N THR A 264 21.18 -4.75 46.61
CA THR A 264 21.49 -6.04 45.97
C THR A 264 20.62 -6.32 44.74
N SER A 265 21.09 -7.20 43.85
CA SER A 265 20.31 -7.62 42.68
C SER A 265 18.98 -8.29 43.06
N LYS A 266 19.00 -9.07 44.16
CA LYS A 266 17.79 -9.74 44.70
C LYS A 266 16.78 -8.72 45.22
N ASP A 267 17.23 -7.71 45.96
CA ASP A 267 16.36 -6.65 46.47
C ASP A 267 15.74 -5.86 45.32
N ALA A 268 16.49 -5.62 44.24
CA ALA A 268 16.00 -4.97 43.04
C ALA A 268 14.90 -5.78 42.33
N ILE A 269 15.06 -7.11 42.23
CA ILE A 269 14.01 -8.00 41.68
C ILE A 269 12.77 -7.98 42.58
N VAL A 270 12.92 -8.02 43.91
CA VAL A 270 11.81 -7.94 44.87
C VAL A 270 11.10 -6.58 44.79
N TYR A 271 11.86 -5.50 44.62
CA TYR A 271 11.32 -4.16 44.43
C TYR A 271 10.45 -4.08 43.17
N ILE A 272 10.92 -4.66 42.06
CA ILE A 272 10.19 -4.72 40.79
C ILE A 272 8.97 -5.64 40.92
N SER A 273 9.11 -6.80 41.58
CA SER A 273 8.06 -7.82 41.70
C SER A 273 6.83 -7.32 42.47
N LYS A 274 7.04 -6.63 43.59
CA LYS A 274 5.97 -6.02 44.42
C LYS A 274 5.13 -5.00 43.66
N ARG A 275 5.71 -4.32 42.66
CA ARG A 275 5.05 -3.27 41.86
C ARG A 275 4.30 -3.81 40.63
N ILE A 276 4.75 -4.93 40.05
CA ILE A 276 4.12 -5.52 38.86
C ILE A 276 2.84 -6.28 39.22
N ALA A 277 2.86 -7.05 40.31
CA ALA A 277 1.76 -7.93 40.68
C ALA A 277 1.40 -7.82 42.17
N PRO A 278 0.85 -6.67 42.60
CA PRO A 278 0.42 -6.49 43.99
C PRO A 278 -0.63 -7.54 44.37
N GLY A 279 -0.49 -8.17 45.53
CA GLY A 279 -1.45 -9.13 46.09
C GLY A 279 -1.29 -10.60 45.68
N MET A 280 -0.30 -10.94 44.84
CA MET A 280 0.07 -12.33 44.54
C MET A 280 1.10 -12.86 45.55
N LEU A 281 1.22 -14.19 45.66
CA LEU A 281 2.29 -14.85 46.41
C LEU A 281 3.67 -14.40 45.90
N GLU A 282 4.61 -14.23 46.83
CA GLU A 282 5.95 -13.67 46.54
C GLU A 282 6.71 -14.47 45.46
N GLU A 283 6.62 -15.80 45.48
CA GLU A 283 7.21 -16.65 44.44
C GLU A 283 6.68 -16.36 43.03
N PHE A 284 5.37 -16.11 42.92
CA PHE A 284 4.74 -15.78 41.63
C PHE A 284 5.11 -14.36 41.20
N GLN A 285 5.23 -13.42 42.14
CA GLN A 285 5.70 -12.07 41.87
C GLN A 285 7.12 -12.09 41.30
N ILE A 286 8.04 -12.83 41.94
CA ILE A 286 9.45 -12.93 41.51
C ILE A 286 9.52 -13.55 40.11
N LYS A 287 8.88 -14.70 39.88
CA LYS A 287 8.84 -15.33 38.54
C LYS A 287 8.33 -14.39 37.45
N ARG A 288 7.33 -13.55 37.78
CA ARG A 288 6.77 -12.57 36.83
C ARG A 288 7.74 -11.42 36.55
N ALA A 289 8.48 -10.96 37.56
CA ALA A 289 9.53 -9.95 37.39
C ALA A 289 10.69 -10.49 36.54
N GLU A 290 11.15 -11.71 36.79
CA GLU A 290 12.18 -12.38 35.97
C GLU A 290 11.71 -12.53 34.53
N THR A 291 10.47 -12.98 34.31
CA THR A 291 9.87 -13.06 32.97
C THR A 291 9.83 -11.70 32.28
N LEU A 292 9.56 -10.61 33.01
CA LEU A 292 9.59 -9.25 32.46
C LEU A 292 11.02 -8.86 32.03
N LEU A 293 12.04 -9.12 32.87
CA LEU A 293 13.43 -8.79 32.56
C LEU A 293 13.96 -9.60 31.36
N ASP A 294 13.54 -10.85 31.25
CA ASP A 294 14.02 -11.77 30.22
C ASP A 294 13.27 -11.61 28.89
N TRP A 295 11.93 -11.60 28.92
CA TRP A 295 11.10 -11.52 27.71
C TRP A 295 10.59 -10.11 27.37
N GLY A 296 10.31 -9.28 28.39
CA GLY A 296 9.71 -7.96 28.22
C GLY A 296 10.71 -6.86 27.88
N LEU A 297 11.91 -6.91 28.48
CA LEU A 297 12.96 -5.91 28.30
C LEU A 297 13.93 -6.30 27.18
N LEU A 298 14.08 -5.42 26.19
CA LEU A 298 15.05 -5.50 25.09
C LEU A 298 15.22 -6.92 24.50
N PRO A 299 14.14 -7.56 24.01
CA PRO A 299 14.17 -8.93 23.49
C PRO A 299 15.18 -9.15 22.34
N HIS A 300 15.61 -8.10 21.64
CA HIS A 300 16.59 -8.21 20.55
C HIS A 300 18.01 -8.59 21.00
N LEU A 301 18.33 -8.40 22.28
CA LEU A 301 19.61 -8.79 22.88
C LEU A 301 19.58 -10.21 23.43
N GLY A 302 18.40 -10.82 23.55
CA GLY A 302 18.23 -12.18 24.04
C GLY A 302 17.09 -12.34 25.06
N LYS A 303 16.69 -13.58 25.28
CA LYS A 303 15.58 -13.98 26.16
C LYS A 303 16.02 -14.84 27.34
N HIS A 304 17.30 -15.14 27.45
CA HIS A 304 17.83 -15.98 28.51
C HIS A 304 18.48 -15.13 29.61
N PRO A 305 18.55 -15.64 30.86
CA PRO A 305 19.19 -14.92 31.96
C PRO A 305 20.65 -14.54 31.69
N GLU A 306 21.36 -15.31 30.88
CA GLU A 306 22.74 -15.05 30.45
C GLU A 306 22.90 -13.71 29.70
N ASN A 307 21.84 -13.29 28.98
CA ASN A 307 21.87 -12.05 28.19
C ASN A 307 21.60 -10.79 29.04
N ARG A 308 21.32 -10.92 30.35
CA ARG A 308 20.98 -9.77 31.21
C ARG A 308 22.11 -8.73 31.28
N LYS A 309 23.38 -9.17 31.26
CA LYS A 309 24.54 -8.26 31.25
C LYS A 309 24.61 -7.40 29.99
N GLU A 310 24.36 -7.98 28.82
CA GLU A 310 24.29 -7.22 27.55
C GLU A 310 23.16 -6.19 27.58
N LYS A 311 22.00 -6.55 28.13
CA LYS A 311 20.87 -5.63 28.32
C LYS A 311 21.24 -4.46 29.25
N ALA A 312 21.99 -4.72 30.31
CA ALA A 312 22.45 -3.68 31.23
C ALA A 312 23.39 -2.68 30.54
N GLN A 313 24.33 -3.17 29.72
CA GLN A 313 25.24 -2.31 28.94
C GLN A 313 24.49 -1.46 27.91
N PHE A 314 23.55 -2.05 27.16
CA PHE A 314 22.74 -1.29 26.22
C PHE A 314 21.85 -0.25 26.91
N LEU A 315 21.33 -0.55 28.10
CA LEU A 315 20.57 0.40 28.91
C LEU A 315 21.46 1.57 29.39
N GLY A 316 22.70 1.27 29.78
CA GLY A 316 23.72 2.27 30.11
C GLY A 316 24.03 3.20 28.94
N GLU A 317 24.21 2.63 27.73
CA GLU A 317 24.38 3.41 26.50
C GLU A 317 23.17 4.32 26.21
N ALA A 318 21.95 3.81 26.38
CA ALA A 318 20.74 4.59 26.16
C ALA A 318 20.60 5.75 27.16
N ALA A 319 21.03 5.55 28.41
CA ALA A 319 21.12 6.61 29.41
C ALA A 319 22.23 7.61 29.05
N CYS A 320 23.39 7.14 28.59
CA CYS A 320 24.51 7.99 28.15
C CYS A 320 24.07 8.94 27.03
N LYS A 321 23.47 8.41 25.96
CA LYS A 321 22.98 9.22 24.84
C LYS A 321 21.91 10.23 25.29
N LEU A 322 21.08 9.89 26.28
CA LEU A 322 20.08 10.80 26.84
C LEU A 322 20.72 11.97 27.61
N LEU A 323 21.78 11.68 28.37
CA LEU A 323 22.55 12.69 29.12
C LEU A 323 23.36 13.59 28.18
N GLU A 324 23.94 13.05 27.11
CA GLU A 324 24.58 13.85 26.06
C GLU A 324 23.60 14.85 25.43
N LEU A 325 22.35 14.46 25.20
CA LEU A 325 21.32 15.37 24.70
C LEU A 325 20.98 16.47 25.73
N LYS A 326 20.97 16.13 27.03
CA LYS A 326 20.71 17.09 28.11
C LYS A 326 21.83 18.13 28.23
N LEU A 327 23.09 17.69 28.07
CA LEU A 327 24.28 18.55 28.07
C LEU A 327 24.45 19.34 26.74
N ASN A 328 23.58 19.10 25.76
CA ASN A 328 23.66 19.64 24.39
C ASN A 328 24.94 19.23 23.64
N TRP A 329 25.48 18.04 23.92
CA TRP A 329 26.60 17.46 23.19
C TRP A 329 26.18 16.84 21.85
N ILE A 330 24.91 16.46 21.76
CA ILE A 330 24.27 15.95 20.54
C ILE A 330 22.94 16.66 20.32
N ASP A 331 22.53 16.74 19.05
CA ASP A 331 21.20 17.19 18.68
C ASP A 331 20.15 16.06 18.85
N PRO A 332 18.85 16.40 18.97
CA PRO A 332 17.78 15.41 18.96
C PRO A 332 17.82 14.56 17.67
N ASP A 333 17.60 13.25 17.79
CA ASP A 333 17.55 12.38 16.62
C ASP A 333 16.28 12.67 15.80
N ASP A 334 16.47 13.05 14.53
CA ASP A 334 15.35 13.24 13.60
C ASP A 334 14.70 11.89 13.25
N LYS A 335 13.44 11.72 13.68
CA LYS A 335 12.64 10.51 13.43
C LYS A 335 12.24 10.35 11.96
N ASP A 336 12.19 11.46 11.23
CA ASP A 336 11.76 11.51 9.84
C ASP A 336 12.89 11.27 8.85
N HIS A 337 14.15 11.43 9.28
CA HIS A 337 15.35 11.01 8.59
C HIS A 337 15.25 9.54 8.14
N TYR A 338 15.43 9.26 6.85
CA TYR A 338 15.25 7.91 6.29
C TYR A 338 16.21 6.87 6.85
N GLY A 339 17.36 7.29 7.38
CA GLY A 339 18.29 6.41 8.12
C GLY A 339 17.73 5.88 9.45
N ASN A 340 16.65 6.49 9.95
CA ASN A 340 15.88 6.06 11.11
C ASN A 340 14.54 5.41 10.71
N LYS A 341 14.33 5.12 9.42
CA LYS A 341 13.13 4.46 8.90
C LYS A 341 13.47 3.17 8.14
N VAL A 342 12.57 2.20 8.18
CA VAL A 342 12.68 0.93 7.46
C VAL A 342 11.35 0.62 6.80
N ILE A 343 11.38 0.12 5.58
CA ILE A 343 10.18 -0.28 4.85
C ILE A 343 9.98 -1.79 5.00
N LYS A 344 8.81 -2.16 5.52
CA LYS A 344 8.37 -3.56 5.61
C LYS A 344 7.61 -3.94 4.36
N PHE A 345 8.16 -4.88 3.59
CA PHE A 345 7.51 -5.46 2.42
C PHE A 345 6.75 -6.74 2.76
N ALA A 346 6.15 -7.34 1.73
CA ALA A 346 5.24 -8.49 1.85
C ALA A 346 5.80 -9.65 2.68
N GLY A 347 7.07 -10.03 2.48
CA GLY A 347 7.67 -11.17 3.18
C GLY A 347 7.78 -10.96 4.69
N GLN A 348 8.27 -9.80 5.13
CA GLN A 348 8.38 -9.50 6.56
C GLN A 348 7.01 -9.45 7.25
N MET A 349 6.00 -8.90 6.57
CA MET A 349 4.63 -8.84 7.10
C MET A 349 3.99 -10.22 7.17
N LEU A 350 4.20 -11.06 6.15
CA LEU A 350 3.74 -12.45 6.13
C LEU A 350 4.44 -13.29 7.19
N ALA A 351 5.72 -13.04 7.47
CA ALA A 351 6.44 -13.70 8.57
C ALA A 351 5.80 -13.42 9.94
N ASP A 352 5.44 -12.17 10.22
CA ASP A 352 4.74 -11.79 11.46
C ASP A 352 3.38 -12.49 11.59
N LEU A 353 2.63 -12.56 10.48
CA LEU A 353 1.31 -13.17 10.44
C LEU A 353 1.38 -14.70 10.56
N PHE A 354 2.26 -15.34 9.80
CA PHE A 354 2.50 -16.77 9.81
C PHE A 354 2.95 -17.23 11.20
N ARG A 355 3.88 -16.51 11.84
CA ARG A 355 4.29 -16.82 13.22
C ARG A 355 3.12 -16.79 14.19
N THR A 356 2.25 -15.79 14.08
CA THR A 356 1.06 -15.69 14.95
C THR A 356 0.10 -16.86 14.70
N ALA A 357 -0.11 -17.22 13.44
CA ALA A 357 -0.94 -18.36 13.07
C ALA A 357 -0.33 -19.70 13.54
N PHE A 358 0.99 -19.86 13.37
CA PHE A 358 1.73 -21.06 13.76
C PHE A 358 1.73 -21.25 15.27
N ARG A 359 1.93 -20.20 16.07
CA ARG A 359 1.78 -20.28 17.54
C ARG A 359 0.37 -20.70 17.96
N ASN A 360 -0.66 -20.22 17.27
CA ASN A 360 -2.04 -20.65 17.52
C ASN A 360 -2.24 -22.13 17.15
N LEU A 361 -1.67 -22.58 16.03
CA LEU A 361 -1.68 -23.99 15.62
C LEU A 361 -0.98 -24.87 16.65
N VAL A 362 0.21 -24.49 17.11
CA VAL A 362 0.97 -25.21 18.14
C VAL A 362 0.18 -25.33 19.44
N ARG A 363 -0.48 -24.25 19.88
CA ARG A 363 -1.33 -24.25 21.07
C ARG A 363 -2.55 -25.17 20.91
N ASP A 364 -3.21 -25.14 19.77
CA ASP A 364 -4.35 -26.02 19.48
C ASP A 364 -3.88 -27.48 19.40
N MET A 365 -2.77 -27.76 18.73
CA MET A 365 -2.19 -29.09 18.62
C MET A 365 -1.82 -29.66 20.01
N LYS A 366 -1.16 -28.86 20.87
CA LYS A 366 -0.88 -29.25 22.26
C LYS A 366 -2.16 -29.61 23.00
N TYR A 367 -3.18 -28.76 22.93
CA TYR A 367 -4.47 -29.00 23.57
C TYR A 367 -5.19 -30.26 23.04
N GLN A 368 -5.19 -30.51 21.73
CA GLN A 368 -5.82 -31.70 21.14
C GLN A 368 -5.08 -32.98 21.58
N LEU A 369 -3.75 -32.96 21.61
CA LEU A 369 -2.94 -34.11 21.97
C LEU A 369 -3.02 -34.46 23.46
N GLU A 370 -3.05 -33.45 24.34
CA GLU A 370 -3.28 -33.63 25.78
C GLU A 370 -4.66 -34.25 26.04
N ARG A 371 -5.70 -33.76 25.34
CA ARG A 371 -7.06 -34.29 25.47
C ARG A 371 -7.22 -35.70 24.86
N SER A 372 -6.45 -36.03 23.83
CA SER A 372 -6.61 -37.28 23.08
C SER A 372 -6.04 -38.52 23.77
N GLY A 373 -5.28 -38.36 24.88
CA GLY A 373 -4.87 -39.33 25.90
C GLY A 373 -4.41 -40.74 25.47
N GLN A 374 -5.25 -41.46 24.72
CA GLN A 374 -5.10 -42.84 24.28
C GLN A 374 -4.47 -43.01 22.89
N LYS A 375 -4.60 -42.04 21.97
CA LYS A 375 -4.06 -42.15 20.60
C LYS A 375 -2.62 -41.62 20.52
N ARG A 376 -1.67 -42.49 20.16
CA ARG A 376 -0.22 -42.18 20.07
C ARG A 376 0.29 -42.27 18.62
N GLY A 377 1.50 -41.75 18.39
CA GLY A 377 2.21 -41.85 17.12
C GLY A 377 1.90 -40.73 16.12
N ILE A 378 2.61 -40.75 14.98
CA ILE A 378 2.57 -39.67 13.99
C ILE A 378 1.17 -39.45 13.38
N ASN A 379 0.34 -40.50 13.32
CA ASN A 379 -1.04 -40.40 12.85
C ASN A 379 -1.93 -39.58 13.80
N ALA A 380 -1.66 -39.63 15.11
CA ALA A 380 -2.35 -38.77 16.07
C ALA A 380 -1.93 -37.30 15.91
N VAL A 381 -0.64 -37.05 15.66
CA VAL A 381 -0.11 -35.70 15.36
C VAL A 381 -0.73 -35.16 14.06
N ALA A 382 -0.79 -35.96 13.00
CA ALA A 382 -1.41 -35.56 11.74
C ALA A 382 -2.91 -35.27 11.87
N ALA A 383 -3.63 -36.03 12.70
CA ALA A 383 -5.05 -35.78 12.97
C ALA A 383 -5.29 -34.56 13.90
N ALA A 384 -4.33 -34.21 14.76
CA ALA A 384 -4.42 -33.06 15.64
C ALA A 384 -4.17 -31.72 14.92
N ILE A 385 -3.41 -31.74 13.82
CA ILE A 385 -3.11 -30.55 13.02
C ILE A 385 -4.36 -30.15 12.22
N ARG A 386 -4.80 -28.90 12.40
CA ARG A 386 -5.89 -28.28 11.63
C ARG A 386 -5.33 -27.23 10.66
N PRO A 387 -5.16 -27.56 9.37
CA PRO A 387 -4.53 -26.67 8.40
C PRO A 387 -5.22 -25.31 8.24
N GLY A 388 -6.54 -25.26 8.42
CA GLY A 388 -7.34 -24.03 8.30
C GLY A 388 -6.92 -22.90 9.24
N ILE A 389 -6.32 -23.21 10.40
CA ILE A 389 -5.84 -22.17 11.34
C ILE A 389 -4.79 -21.25 10.68
N ILE A 390 -3.95 -21.82 9.82
CA ILE A 390 -2.95 -21.07 9.05
C ILE A 390 -3.59 -20.49 7.79
N SER A 391 -4.20 -21.34 6.95
CA SER A 391 -4.74 -20.94 5.65
C SER A 391 -5.72 -19.78 5.75
N ASP A 392 -6.70 -19.88 6.67
CA ASP A 392 -7.74 -18.86 6.82
C ASP A 392 -7.18 -17.57 7.40
N LYS A 393 -6.19 -17.66 8.29
CA LYS A 393 -5.58 -16.47 8.89
C LYS A 393 -4.82 -15.65 7.86
N LEU A 394 -4.06 -16.31 6.98
CA LEU A 394 -3.33 -15.67 5.88
C LEU A 394 -4.30 -15.12 4.82
N ASN A 395 -5.23 -15.95 4.32
CA ASN A 395 -6.19 -15.56 3.29
C ASN A 395 -7.06 -14.38 3.72
N ASN A 396 -7.61 -14.42 4.94
CA ASN A 396 -8.48 -13.33 5.43
C ASN A 396 -7.72 -12.02 5.63
N ALA A 397 -6.47 -12.07 6.11
CA ALA A 397 -5.66 -10.87 6.28
C ALA A 397 -5.34 -10.19 4.93
N ILE A 398 -4.99 -10.99 3.90
CA ILE A 398 -4.72 -10.47 2.56
C ILE A 398 -6.03 -10.00 1.89
N ALA A 399 -7.12 -10.76 1.98
CA ALA A 399 -8.39 -10.41 1.35
C ALA A 399 -9.00 -9.11 1.90
N THR A 400 -8.98 -8.94 3.23
CA THR A 400 -9.59 -7.79 3.91
C THR A 400 -8.64 -6.61 4.09
N GLY A 401 -7.33 -6.84 4.04
CA GLY A 401 -6.31 -5.85 4.36
C GLY A 401 -6.20 -5.52 5.86
N ASN A 402 -6.80 -6.33 6.73
CA ASN A 402 -6.69 -6.21 8.19
C ASN A 402 -5.69 -7.24 8.73
N TRP A 403 -4.54 -6.75 9.20
CA TRP A 403 -3.43 -7.59 9.65
C TRP A 403 -3.38 -7.75 11.17
N GLY A 404 -4.43 -7.33 11.88
CA GLY A 404 -4.48 -7.31 13.35
C GLY A 404 -3.63 -6.19 13.95
N ARG A 405 -3.69 -6.05 15.29
CA ARG A 405 -2.99 -5.00 16.06
C ARG A 405 -3.22 -3.56 15.52
N GLY A 406 -4.41 -3.28 15.00
CA GLY A 406 -4.78 -1.96 14.47
C GLY A 406 -4.22 -1.61 13.09
N ARG A 407 -3.52 -2.53 12.40
CA ARG A 407 -3.02 -2.31 11.04
C ARG A 407 -4.11 -2.62 10.01
N VAL A 408 -4.72 -1.58 9.45
CA VAL A 408 -5.81 -1.67 8.47
C VAL A 408 -5.38 -1.00 7.16
N GLY A 409 -5.79 -1.57 6.02
CA GLY A 409 -5.57 -1.00 4.69
C GLY A 409 -4.18 -1.26 4.11
N VAL A 410 -3.46 -2.23 4.68
CA VAL A 410 -2.14 -2.70 4.20
C VAL A 410 -2.26 -3.36 2.83
N THR A 411 -3.29 -4.20 2.65
CA THR A 411 -3.55 -4.86 1.38
C THR A 411 -4.63 -4.11 0.61
N GLN A 412 -4.37 -3.83 -0.66
CA GLN A 412 -5.27 -3.10 -1.56
C GLN A 412 -5.58 -3.95 -2.80
N LEU A 413 -6.67 -3.63 -3.49
CA LEU A 413 -6.93 -4.20 -4.81
C LEU A 413 -5.91 -3.61 -5.80
N LEU A 414 -5.27 -4.44 -6.61
CA LEU A 414 -4.30 -3.97 -7.59
C LEU A 414 -4.97 -3.02 -8.60
N ASP A 415 -4.30 -1.92 -8.92
CA ASP A 415 -4.86 -0.89 -9.82
C ASP A 415 -4.47 -1.19 -11.27
N ARG A 416 -5.41 -1.80 -12.00
CA ARG A 416 -5.27 -2.20 -13.41
C ARG A 416 -5.85 -1.17 -14.40
N THR A 417 -5.98 0.10 -14.00
CA THR A 417 -6.49 1.15 -14.90
C THR A 417 -5.64 1.27 -16.17
N ASN A 418 -4.31 1.29 -16.02
CA ASN A 418 -3.35 1.18 -17.12
C ASN A 418 -2.07 0.45 -16.65
N TYR A 419 -1.08 0.28 -17.54
CA TYR A 419 0.15 -0.41 -17.20
C TYR A 419 0.99 0.34 -16.15
N LEU A 420 1.07 1.67 -16.26
CA LEU A 420 1.79 2.53 -15.33
C LEU A 420 1.20 2.51 -13.91
N SER A 421 -0.13 2.46 -13.79
CA SER A 421 -0.83 2.41 -12.51
C SER A 421 -0.46 1.15 -11.74
N THR A 422 -0.30 0.03 -12.43
CA THR A 422 0.14 -1.25 -11.84
C THR A 422 1.56 -1.14 -11.30
N ILE A 423 2.51 -0.64 -12.10
CA ILE A 423 3.90 -0.45 -11.70
C ILE A 423 3.99 0.51 -10.51
N SER A 424 3.32 1.66 -10.59
CA SER A 424 3.30 2.65 -9.52
C SER A 424 2.70 2.08 -8.23
N HIS A 425 1.62 1.29 -8.31
CA HIS A 425 1.01 0.70 -7.12
C HIS A 425 1.97 -0.28 -6.42
N LEU A 426 2.74 -1.08 -7.17
CA LEU A 426 3.73 -1.99 -6.59
C LEU A 426 4.89 -1.25 -5.92
N ARG A 427 5.21 -0.02 -6.35
CA ARG A 427 6.28 0.82 -5.76
C ARG A 427 5.80 1.78 -4.67
N ARG A 428 4.53 1.68 -4.28
CA ARG A 428 3.89 2.53 -3.28
C ARG A 428 4.35 2.15 -1.88
N ILE A 429 4.60 3.18 -1.07
CA ILE A 429 4.89 3.09 0.36
C ILE A 429 3.81 3.87 1.11
N GLN A 430 3.39 3.34 2.25
CA GLN A 430 2.41 3.98 3.13
C GLN A 430 2.95 4.08 4.56
N SER A 431 2.82 5.27 5.13
CA SER A 431 3.05 5.50 6.55
C SER A 431 1.84 5.07 7.39
N PRO A 432 2.03 4.40 8.56
CA PRO A 432 0.96 3.93 9.44
C PRO A 432 0.33 5.04 10.30
N LEU A 433 0.74 6.30 10.12
CA LEU A 433 0.25 7.43 10.89
C LEU A 433 -1.22 7.75 10.62
N SER A 434 -1.86 8.43 11.58
CA SER A 434 -3.25 8.88 11.43
C SER A 434 -3.40 9.88 10.27
N ARG A 435 -4.42 9.67 9.43
CA ARG A 435 -4.73 10.54 8.29
C ARG A 435 -5.43 11.84 8.71
N THR A 436 -6.10 11.82 9.86
CA THR A 436 -6.87 12.96 10.39
C THR A 436 -6.00 13.93 11.16
N GLN A 437 -4.92 13.46 11.78
CA GLN A 437 -4.00 14.31 12.52
C GLN A 437 -3.03 15.02 11.57
N PRO A 438 -2.77 16.32 11.80
CA PRO A 438 -1.83 17.09 11.00
C PRO A 438 -0.39 16.77 11.45
N ASN A 439 0.22 15.75 10.82
CA ASN A 439 1.62 15.41 11.02
C ASN A 439 2.47 16.20 10.02
N PHE A 440 2.76 17.48 10.30
CA PHE A 440 3.47 18.35 9.35
C PHE A 440 4.87 17.81 9.00
N GLU A 441 5.72 17.60 10.00
CA GLU A 441 7.10 17.11 9.82
C GLU A 441 7.17 15.79 9.03
N ALA A 442 6.28 14.84 9.34
CA ALA A 442 6.24 13.55 8.67
C ALA A 442 5.74 13.60 7.20
N ARG A 443 4.95 14.64 6.85
CA ARG A 443 4.40 14.84 5.51
C ARG A 443 5.34 15.63 4.60
N ASP A 444 6.23 16.42 5.17
CA ASP A 444 7.14 17.26 4.43
C ASP A 444 8.17 16.44 3.64
N LEU A 445 8.65 17.03 2.55
CA LEU A 445 9.70 16.41 1.74
C LEU A 445 11.04 16.56 2.46
N HIS A 446 11.43 15.52 3.19
CA HIS A 446 12.72 15.44 3.86
C HIS A 446 13.90 15.30 2.86
N ALA A 447 15.05 15.90 3.15
CA ALA A 447 16.22 15.90 2.26
C ALA A 447 16.75 14.48 1.92
N THR A 448 16.76 13.58 2.91
CA THR A 448 17.18 12.17 2.72
C THR A 448 16.30 11.34 1.79
N HIS A 449 15.14 11.87 1.37
CA HIS A 449 14.34 11.27 0.31
C HIS A 449 15.06 11.30 -1.06
N PHE A 450 16.07 12.15 -1.24
CA PHE A 450 16.80 12.28 -2.51
C PHE A 450 17.33 10.90 -2.99
N GLY A 451 16.97 10.52 -4.21
CA GLY A 451 17.35 9.24 -4.82
C GLY A 451 16.69 7.99 -4.21
N ARG A 452 15.86 8.14 -3.18
CA ARG A 452 15.16 7.05 -2.46
C ARG A 452 13.65 7.08 -2.67
N ILE A 453 13.05 8.25 -2.53
CA ILE A 453 11.61 8.49 -2.63
C ILE A 453 11.36 9.60 -3.65
N CYS A 454 10.38 9.40 -4.51
CA CYS A 454 10.02 10.39 -5.52
C CYS A 454 9.47 11.67 -4.86
N PRO A 455 9.98 12.86 -5.23
CA PRO A 455 9.51 14.13 -4.67
C PRO A 455 8.12 14.54 -5.15
N SER A 456 7.71 14.11 -6.35
CA SER A 456 6.44 14.55 -6.97
C SER A 456 5.32 13.50 -6.90
N GLU A 457 5.63 12.24 -6.63
CA GLU A 457 4.64 11.15 -6.71
C GLU A 457 3.94 10.91 -5.36
N THR A 458 3.11 11.87 -4.96
CA THR A 458 2.23 11.82 -3.77
C THR A 458 0.77 12.06 -4.19
N PRO A 459 -0.22 11.33 -3.64
CA PRO A 459 -1.62 11.62 -3.89
C PRO A 459 -2.05 12.92 -3.19
N GLU A 460 -3.07 13.57 -3.75
CA GLU A 460 -3.75 14.72 -3.11
C GLU A 460 -4.66 14.29 -1.94
N GLY A 461 -5.03 15.26 -1.10
CA GLY A 461 -5.98 15.08 -0.01
C GLY A 461 -5.34 14.60 1.30
N SER A 462 -6.08 13.84 2.11
CA SER A 462 -5.64 13.43 3.46
C SER A 462 -4.42 12.51 3.49
N ASN A 463 -4.09 11.89 2.35
CA ASN A 463 -2.92 11.01 2.20
C ASN A 463 -1.66 11.76 1.72
N CYS A 464 -1.74 13.06 1.47
CA CYS A 464 -0.61 13.87 1.01
C CYS A 464 0.57 13.74 1.98
N GLY A 465 1.74 13.34 1.46
CA GLY A 465 2.96 13.12 2.24
C GLY A 465 2.99 11.82 3.06
N LEU A 466 1.86 11.15 3.30
CA LEU A 466 1.81 9.87 4.02
C LEU A 466 1.92 8.66 3.07
N VAL A 467 1.49 8.83 1.83
CA VAL A 467 1.63 7.82 0.77
C VAL A 467 2.65 8.34 -0.23
N LYS A 468 3.74 7.59 -0.40
CA LYS A 468 4.91 7.96 -1.20
C LYS A 468 5.24 6.85 -2.21
N ASN A 469 6.15 7.09 -3.13
CA ASN A 469 6.60 6.09 -4.10
C ASN A 469 8.13 6.07 -4.18
N ILE A 470 8.71 4.88 -4.34
CA ILE A 470 10.17 4.69 -4.44
C ILE A 470 10.70 5.40 -5.70
N ALA A 471 11.82 6.10 -5.59
CA ALA A 471 12.53 6.69 -6.73
C ALA A 471 13.09 5.59 -7.65
N LEU A 472 13.27 5.81 -8.96
CA LEU A 472 13.80 4.78 -9.86
C LEU A 472 15.17 4.24 -9.42
N SER A 473 16.04 5.05 -8.81
CA SER A 473 17.32 4.61 -8.26
C SER A 473 17.26 3.82 -6.95
N GLY A 474 16.12 3.84 -6.24
CA GLY A 474 16.00 3.26 -4.91
C GLY A 474 16.03 1.73 -4.93
N ILE A 475 17.01 1.14 -4.25
CA ILE A 475 17.18 -0.31 -4.06
C ILE A 475 16.85 -0.65 -2.60
N ILE A 476 16.18 -1.78 -2.36
CA ILE A 476 15.82 -2.21 -1.01
C ILE A 476 16.87 -3.19 -0.47
N SER A 477 17.35 -2.97 0.76
CA SER A 477 18.30 -3.88 1.40
C SER A 477 17.67 -5.24 1.73
N VAL A 478 18.49 -6.29 1.68
CA VAL A 478 18.12 -7.67 2.03
C VAL A 478 18.78 -8.02 3.36
N ASN A 479 18.29 -9.04 4.05
CA ASN A 479 18.83 -9.41 5.36
C ASN A 479 20.16 -10.15 5.19
N ILE A 480 21.19 -9.67 5.88
CA ILE A 480 22.53 -10.28 5.88
C ILE A 480 22.79 -10.83 7.30
N PRO A 481 23.31 -12.07 7.44
CA PRO A 481 23.72 -12.60 8.74
C PRO A 481 24.76 -11.68 9.40
N SER A 482 24.52 -11.28 10.65
CA SER A 482 25.40 -10.36 11.36
C SER A 482 26.61 -11.06 11.97
N GLU A 483 26.58 -12.39 12.12
CA GLU A 483 27.66 -13.18 12.71
C GLU A 483 28.98 -13.04 11.92
N GLU A 484 28.91 -13.11 10.59
CA GLU A 484 30.07 -12.96 9.70
C GLU A 484 30.74 -11.58 9.85
N ILE A 485 29.94 -10.53 10.05
CA ILE A 485 30.43 -9.16 10.24
C ILE A 485 31.07 -9.00 11.61
N VAL A 486 30.49 -9.60 12.65
CA VAL A 486 31.04 -9.59 14.01
C VAL A 486 32.40 -10.29 14.05
N GLU A 487 32.56 -11.43 13.39
CA GLU A 487 33.85 -12.11 13.25
C GLU A 487 34.90 -11.21 12.58
N LYS A 488 34.53 -10.52 11.49
CA LYS A 488 35.43 -9.59 10.80
C LYS A 488 35.81 -8.38 11.64
N LEU A 489 34.92 -7.88 12.49
CA LEU A 489 35.22 -6.79 13.41
C LEU A 489 36.29 -7.19 14.43
N TYR A 490 36.24 -8.41 14.94
CA TYR A 490 37.28 -8.94 15.83
C TYR A 490 38.61 -9.16 15.09
N ASP A 491 38.57 -9.70 13.85
CA ASP A 491 39.76 -9.85 13.00
C ASP A 491 40.51 -8.51 12.79
N LEU A 492 39.76 -7.41 12.68
CA LEU A 492 40.31 -6.05 12.47
C LEU A 492 40.81 -5.38 13.78
N GLY A 493 40.64 -6.03 14.93
CA GLY A 493 41.14 -5.55 16.22
C GLY A 493 40.11 -4.86 17.11
N THR A 494 38.80 -5.07 16.88
CA THR A 494 37.76 -4.63 17.83
C THR A 494 37.91 -5.39 19.15
N VAL A 495 37.91 -4.67 20.27
CA VAL A 495 37.98 -5.30 21.60
C VAL A 495 36.57 -5.49 22.12
N HIS A 496 36.23 -6.72 22.54
CA HIS A 496 34.94 -7.04 23.12
C HIS A 496 34.65 -6.14 24.33
N PHE A 497 33.39 -5.71 24.52
CA PHE A 497 33.04 -4.72 25.55
C PHE A 497 33.40 -5.16 26.99
N PHE A 498 33.43 -6.47 27.27
CA PHE A 498 33.90 -7.03 28.54
C PHE A 498 35.41 -6.84 28.76
N ASP A 499 36.22 -7.00 27.71
CA ASP A 499 37.69 -7.00 27.80
C ASP A 499 38.31 -5.61 27.57
N ALA A 500 37.49 -4.61 27.24
CA ALA A 500 37.94 -3.25 26.99
C ALA A 500 38.45 -2.56 28.27
N LYS A 501 39.67 -2.01 28.18
CA LYS A 501 40.32 -1.20 29.24
C LYS A 501 39.58 0.12 29.47
N GLU A 502 39.71 0.70 30.66
CA GLU A 502 39.06 1.96 31.03
C GLU A 502 39.41 3.11 30.06
N ASP A 503 40.68 3.28 29.68
CA ASP A 503 41.11 4.29 28.69
C ASP A 503 40.37 4.16 27.34
N LEU A 504 40.17 2.93 26.86
CA LEU A 504 39.48 2.66 25.60
C LEU A 504 37.96 2.86 25.72
N LYS A 505 37.39 2.66 26.92
CA LYS A 505 35.97 2.92 27.18
C LYS A 505 35.67 4.41 27.27
N GLN A 506 36.64 5.21 27.70
CA GLN A 506 36.54 6.66 27.80
C GLN A 506 36.65 7.32 26.42
N ASP A 507 37.74 7.06 25.67
CA ASP A 507 38.05 7.79 24.43
C ASP A 507 37.74 7.01 23.14
N GLY A 508 37.55 5.69 23.25
CA GLY A 508 37.35 4.82 22.09
C GLY A 508 35.98 4.97 21.43
N THR A 509 35.91 4.56 20.18
CA THR A 509 34.67 4.50 19.40
C THR A 509 33.86 3.26 19.78
N ARG A 510 32.58 3.46 20.10
CA ARG A 510 31.61 2.41 20.42
C ARG A 510 31.07 1.79 19.12
N ILE A 511 31.11 0.46 19.00
CA ILE A 511 30.75 -0.26 17.78
C ILE A 511 29.43 -1.00 17.96
N PHE A 512 28.47 -0.70 17.08
CA PHE A 512 27.16 -1.31 17.05
C PHE A 512 26.95 -2.13 15.78
N VAL A 513 26.42 -3.34 15.92
CA VAL A 513 25.95 -4.18 14.80
C VAL A 513 24.48 -4.50 15.01
N ASP A 514 23.62 -4.01 14.11
CA ASP A 514 22.14 -4.14 14.19
C ASP A 514 21.54 -3.77 15.57
N GLY A 515 22.16 -2.79 16.24
CA GLY A 515 21.75 -2.32 17.56
C GLY A 515 22.43 -3.02 18.75
N ARG A 516 23.23 -4.07 18.53
CA ARG A 516 24.03 -4.71 19.59
C ARG A 516 25.36 -3.99 19.77
N LEU A 517 25.71 -3.62 21.00
CA LEU A 517 27.04 -3.11 21.34
C LEU A 517 28.02 -4.28 21.35
N ILE A 518 28.91 -4.34 20.35
CA ILE A 518 29.89 -5.42 20.19
C ILE A 518 31.16 -5.12 20.99
N GLY A 519 31.62 -3.87 20.95
CA GLY A 519 32.89 -3.53 21.56
C GLY A 519 33.36 -2.11 21.26
N TYR A 520 34.65 -1.91 21.48
CA TYR A 520 35.33 -0.62 21.33
C TYR A 520 36.52 -0.73 20.39
N TYR A 521 36.82 0.36 19.69
CA TYR A 521 37.99 0.50 18.84
C TYR A 521 38.58 1.90 18.96
N LYS A 522 39.92 2.02 18.83
CA LYS A 522 40.62 3.28 19.09
C LYS A 522 40.24 4.37 18.08
N ASP A 523 40.29 4.05 16.79
CA ASP A 523 39.98 4.99 15.70
C ASP A 523 38.82 4.47 14.83
N GLY A 524 37.63 5.01 15.08
CA GLY A 524 36.41 4.60 14.38
C GLY A 524 36.39 4.93 12.89
N GLU A 525 37.10 5.99 12.47
CA GLU A 525 37.14 6.40 11.06
C GLU A 525 37.98 5.41 10.25
N GLN A 526 39.17 5.07 10.76
CA GLN A 526 40.02 4.05 10.16
C GLN A 526 39.32 2.69 10.04
N LEU A 527 38.55 2.30 11.06
CA LEU A 527 37.78 1.06 11.02
C LEU A 527 36.67 1.11 9.97
N ALA A 528 35.95 2.23 9.87
CA ALA A 528 34.90 2.42 8.87
C ALA A 528 35.47 2.35 7.45
N GLU A 529 36.61 2.99 7.18
CA GLU A 529 37.30 2.91 5.89
C GLU A 529 37.73 1.48 5.57
N SER A 530 38.32 0.78 6.53
CA SER A 530 38.74 -0.62 6.37
C SER A 530 37.56 -1.53 6.01
N LEU A 531 36.42 -1.37 6.67
CA LEU A 531 35.19 -2.12 6.35
C LEU A 531 34.65 -1.77 4.97
N ARG A 532 34.68 -0.49 4.57
CA ARG A 532 34.29 -0.04 3.23
C ARG A 532 35.21 -0.63 2.16
N GLU A 533 36.52 -0.71 2.40
CA GLU A 533 37.46 -1.39 1.49
C GLU A 533 37.21 -2.89 1.38
N LEU A 534 36.87 -3.57 2.48
CA LEU A 534 36.45 -4.98 2.45
C LEU A 534 35.18 -5.16 1.61
N ARG A 535 34.21 -4.24 1.72
CA ARG A 535 32.99 -4.22 0.90
C ARG A 535 33.32 -4.00 -0.59
N ARG A 536 34.18 -3.04 -0.92
CA ARG A 536 34.62 -2.72 -2.29
C ARG A 536 35.40 -3.88 -2.94
N ASN A 537 36.11 -4.68 -2.15
CA ASN A 537 36.81 -5.88 -2.60
C ASN A 537 35.93 -7.16 -2.58
N SER A 538 34.62 -7.03 -2.43
CA SER A 538 33.65 -8.16 -2.36
C SER A 538 33.88 -9.17 -1.23
N LYS A 539 34.59 -8.79 -0.16
CA LYS A 539 34.76 -9.64 1.04
C LYS A 539 33.58 -9.51 2.02
N ILE A 540 32.83 -8.42 1.92
CA ILE A 540 31.60 -8.17 2.67
C ILE A 540 30.47 -7.93 1.67
N HIS A 541 29.25 -8.34 2.01
CA HIS A 541 28.09 -8.15 1.15
C HIS A 541 27.80 -6.65 0.88
N PRO A 542 27.51 -6.22 -0.37
CA PRO A 542 27.33 -4.80 -0.72
C PRO A 542 26.18 -4.08 0.00
N HIS A 543 25.23 -4.80 0.58
CA HIS A 543 24.07 -4.21 1.28
C HIS A 543 24.37 -3.85 2.74
N VAL A 544 25.53 -4.20 3.29
CA VAL A 544 25.94 -3.79 4.64
C VAL A 544 26.14 -2.28 4.66
N GLY A 545 25.43 -1.55 5.53
CA GLY A 545 25.59 -0.10 5.69
C GLY A 545 26.57 0.22 6.81
N ILE A 546 27.48 1.16 6.58
CA ILE A 546 28.56 1.52 7.53
C ILE A 546 28.54 3.03 7.77
N SER A 547 28.03 3.46 8.93
CA SER A 547 27.90 4.88 9.26
C SER A 547 28.69 5.24 10.52
N PHE A 548 29.60 6.20 10.39
CA PHE A 548 30.39 6.74 11.49
C PHE A 548 29.78 8.08 11.95
N HIS A 549 29.49 8.19 13.25
CA HIS A 549 28.94 9.39 13.87
C HIS A 549 29.93 9.95 14.89
N GLN A 550 30.27 11.22 14.70
CA GLN A 550 31.10 12.01 15.60
C GLN A 550 30.49 13.41 15.74
N SER A 551 30.31 13.87 16.97
CA SER A 551 29.88 15.26 17.23
C SER A 551 31.06 16.23 17.09
N ASN A 552 30.75 17.49 16.83
CA ASN A 552 31.73 18.58 16.74
C ASN A 552 32.26 19.00 18.13
N ILE A 553 31.62 18.55 19.21
CA ILE A 553 32.00 18.88 20.58
C ILE A 553 33.06 17.90 21.08
N GLU A 554 34.15 18.45 21.60
CA GLU A 554 35.25 17.70 22.18
C GLU A 554 34.79 17.01 23.47
N GLY A 555 34.94 15.68 23.56
CA GLY A 555 34.45 14.86 24.69
C GLY A 555 33.16 14.08 24.42
N ALA A 556 32.43 14.36 23.33
CA ALA A 556 31.25 13.59 22.95
C ALA A 556 31.62 12.17 22.46
N THR A 557 30.77 11.19 22.75
CA THR A 557 31.08 9.79 22.40
C THR A 557 30.97 9.52 20.90
N LYS A 558 31.99 8.83 20.37
CA LYS A 558 32.06 8.43 18.95
C LYS A 558 31.38 7.09 18.76
N ARG A 559 30.57 6.95 17.70
CA ARG A 559 29.78 5.74 17.44
C ARG A 559 29.90 5.29 15.99
N LEU A 560 30.20 4.00 15.80
CA LEU A 560 30.18 3.34 14.50
C LEU A 560 28.99 2.38 14.46
N TYR A 561 28.05 2.60 13.56
CA TYR A 561 26.92 1.69 13.33
C TYR A 561 27.15 0.88 12.05
N VAL A 562 26.97 -0.43 12.15
CA VAL A 562 26.98 -1.37 11.04
C VAL A 562 25.61 -2.03 10.95
N ASN A 563 24.89 -1.74 9.86
CA ASN A 563 23.52 -2.19 9.66
C ASN A 563 23.47 -3.32 8.62
N CYS A 564 22.95 -4.48 9.01
CA CYS A 564 22.76 -5.67 8.18
C CYS A 564 21.27 -6.00 7.96
N ASN A 565 20.37 -5.22 8.55
CA ASN A 565 18.93 -5.38 8.43
C ASN A 565 18.36 -5.12 7.02
N ALA A 566 17.27 -5.82 6.73
CA ALA A 566 16.46 -5.68 5.52
C ALA A 566 15.46 -4.51 5.59
N GLY A 567 15.16 -3.91 4.43
CA GLY A 567 14.15 -2.86 4.29
C GLY A 567 14.68 -1.43 4.35
N ARG A 568 16.00 -1.23 4.45
CA ARG A 568 16.64 0.09 4.22
C ARG A 568 16.58 0.42 2.73
N VAL A 569 16.51 1.71 2.41
CA VAL A 569 16.55 2.18 1.02
C VAL A 569 17.97 2.65 0.69
N LEU A 570 18.61 1.90 -0.20
CA LEU A 570 19.97 2.10 -0.68
C LEU A 570 19.94 2.89 -2.00
N ARG A 571 20.94 3.76 -2.18
CA ARG A 571 21.15 4.53 -3.41
C ARG A 571 22.46 4.08 -4.07
N PRO A 572 22.46 3.70 -5.35
CA PRO A 572 23.68 3.37 -6.08
C PRO A 572 24.44 4.64 -6.47
N LEU A 573 25.73 4.71 -6.12
CA LEU A 573 26.62 5.82 -6.41
C LEU A 573 27.94 5.34 -7.00
N ILE A 574 28.60 6.18 -7.80
CA ILE A 574 29.91 5.89 -8.38
C ILE A 574 30.99 6.40 -7.43
N ILE A 575 32.00 5.58 -7.17
CA ILE A 575 33.11 5.95 -6.28
C ILE A 575 34.09 6.89 -7.00
N ILE A 576 34.51 7.94 -6.31
CA ILE A 576 35.62 8.81 -6.71
C ILE A 576 36.82 8.49 -5.83
N LYS A 577 37.97 8.18 -6.43
CA LYS A 577 39.24 7.98 -5.73
C LYS A 577 40.30 8.91 -6.31
N ASP A 578 41.03 9.60 -5.44
CA ASP A 578 42.09 10.56 -5.82
C ASP A 578 41.62 11.62 -6.84
N GLY A 579 40.38 12.08 -6.69
CA GLY A 579 39.76 13.08 -7.57
C GLY A 579 39.40 12.56 -8.98
N LYS A 580 39.44 11.25 -9.22
CA LYS A 580 39.02 10.62 -10.48
C LYS A 580 37.89 9.63 -10.24
N SER A 581 36.90 9.64 -11.13
CA SER A 581 35.86 8.61 -11.15
C SER A 581 36.49 7.26 -11.49
N LEU A 582 36.18 6.22 -10.71
CA LEU A 582 36.58 4.85 -11.03
C LEU A 582 35.86 4.30 -12.27
N LEU A 583 34.77 4.94 -12.69
CA LEU A 583 34.03 4.59 -13.88
C LEU A 583 34.70 5.17 -15.14
N THR A 584 35.47 4.35 -15.85
CA THR A 584 36.12 4.73 -17.11
C THR A 584 35.17 4.57 -18.31
N GLN A 585 35.47 5.27 -19.41
CA GLN A 585 34.70 5.13 -20.66
C GLN A 585 34.75 3.69 -21.22
N GLU A 586 35.85 2.96 -21.03
CA GLU A 586 35.94 1.56 -21.44
C GLU A 586 34.94 0.66 -20.69
N LEU A 587 34.74 0.90 -19.39
CA LEU A 587 33.74 0.17 -18.60
C LEU A 587 32.32 0.50 -19.07
N LEU A 588 32.04 1.77 -19.35
CA LEU A 588 30.76 2.21 -19.92
C LEU A 588 30.48 1.52 -21.26
N ASP A 589 31.47 1.41 -22.14
CA ASP A 589 31.33 0.73 -23.43
C ASP A 589 31.11 -0.79 -23.26
N LYS A 590 31.74 -1.42 -22.27
CA LYS A 590 31.50 -2.83 -21.95
C LYS A 590 30.10 -3.06 -21.40
N VAL A 591 29.58 -2.15 -20.57
CA VAL A 591 28.20 -2.22 -20.06
C VAL A 591 27.19 -2.00 -21.17
N SER A 592 27.43 -1.03 -22.06
CA SER A 592 26.53 -0.75 -23.19
C SER A 592 26.47 -1.91 -24.19
N LYS A 593 27.59 -2.63 -24.40
CA LYS A 593 27.68 -3.89 -25.16
C LYS A 593 27.20 -5.13 -24.38
N LYS A 594 26.71 -4.98 -23.15
CA LYS A 594 26.24 -6.06 -22.26
C LYS A 594 27.31 -7.12 -21.91
N LEU A 595 28.59 -6.75 -21.98
CA LEU A 595 29.71 -7.62 -21.59
C LEU A 595 29.95 -7.62 -20.08
N LEU A 596 29.65 -6.50 -19.41
CA LEU A 596 29.67 -6.35 -17.96
C LEU A 596 28.28 -6.00 -17.45
N SER A 597 27.92 -6.53 -16.29
CA SER A 597 26.70 -6.16 -15.56
C SER A 597 26.99 -5.19 -14.42
N TRP A 598 25.96 -4.51 -13.92
CA TRP A 598 26.09 -3.64 -12.75
C TRP A 598 26.54 -4.39 -11.49
N ASN A 599 26.17 -5.68 -11.35
CA ASN A 599 26.66 -6.55 -10.28
C ASN A 599 28.17 -6.78 -10.38
N ASP A 600 28.72 -6.84 -11.60
CA ASP A 600 30.16 -6.92 -11.80
C ASP A 600 30.83 -5.59 -11.41
N LEU A 601 30.20 -4.45 -11.71
CA LEU A 601 30.68 -3.13 -11.26
C LEU A 601 30.67 -2.97 -9.73
N LEU A 602 29.67 -3.54 -9.04
CA LEU A 602 29.68 -3.63 -7.57
C LEU A 602 30.86 -4.48 -7.09
N ARG A 603 31.08 -5.64 -7.72
CA ARG A 603 32.17 -6.55 -7.32
C ARG A 603 33.56 -5.98 -7.56
N MET A 604 33.70 -5.19 -8.61
CA MET A 604 34.91 -4.46 -8.96
C MET A 604 35.16 -3.22 -8.08
N GLY A 605 34.21 -2.86 -7.21
CA GLY A 605 34.32 -1.67 -6.37
C GLY A 605 34.23 -0.35 -7.14
N VAL A 606 33.52 -0.33 -8.27
CA VAL A 606 33.27 0.90 -9.06
C VAL A 606 31.98 1.59 -8.61
N LEU A 607 30.96 0.79 -8.27
CA LEU A 607 29.69 1.24 -7.71
C LEU A 607 29.60 0.86 -6.23
N GLU A 608 28.94 1.71 -5.45
CA GLU A 608 28.69 1.50 -4.03
C GLU A 608 27.21 1.76 -3.72
N LEU A 609 26.61 0.92 -2.87
CA LEU A 609 25.23 1.07 -2.40
C LEU A 609 25.24 1.76 -1.05
N ILE A 610 24.66 2.96 -0.97
CA ILE A 610 24.77 3.83 0.21
C ILE A 610 23.41 3.99 0.87
N ASP A 611 23.32 3.69 2.17
CA ASP A 611 22.13 3.96 2.97
C ASP A 611 22.08 5.42 3.45
N ALA A 612 20.95 5.85 4.00
CA ALA A 612 20.78 7.24 4.40
C ALA A 612 21.67 7.67 5.58
N ASN A 613 22.13 6.75 6.45
CA ASN A 613 23.04 7.13 7.54
C ASN A 613 24.49 7.21 7.03
N GLU A 614 24.89 6.32 6.13
CA GLU A 614 26.23 6.32 5.52
C GLU A 614 26.42 7.50 4.56
N GLU A 615 25.34 7.99 3.94
CA GLU A 615 25.38 9.18 3.08
C GLU A 615 25.79 10.45 3.84
N GLU A 616 25.59 10.52 5.16
CA GLU A 616 26.08 11.62 6.00
C GLU A 616 27.62 11.70 6.03
N ASN A 617 28.31 10.59 5.71
CA ASN A 617 29.77 10.57 5.55
C ASN A 617 30.22 10.82 4.10
N CYS A 618 29.29 11.13 3.18
CA CYS A 618 29.58 11.25 1.76
C CYS A 618 29.43 12.69 1.27
N TYR A 619 30.31 13.11 0.36
CA TYR A 619 30.17 14.36 -0.38
C TYR A 619 29.98 14.04 -1.86
N VAL A 620 28.73 14.07 -2.32
CA VAL A 620 28.31 13.60 -3.65
C VAL A 620 28.24 14.75 -4.65
N THR A 621 28.86 14.61 -5.82
CA THR A 621 28.69 15.55 -6.95
C THR A 621 27.70 15.03 -7.98
N LEU A 622 27.01 15.94 -8.68
CA LEU A 622 26.16 15.62 -9.83
C LEU A 622 26.96 15.61 -11.15
N ASP A 623 27.98 16.47 -11.22
CA ASP A 623 28.77 16.73 -12.43
C ASP A 623 30.18 16.13 -12.36
N ASP A 624 30.68 15.69 -13.51
CA ASP A 624 32.06 15.16 -13.68
C ASP A 624 33.16 16.22 -13.51
N LYS A 625 32.80 17.50 -13.53
CA LYS A 625 33.80 18.59 -13.54
C LYS A 625 34.42 18.86 -12.17
N ASP A 626 33.70 18.55 -11.10
CA ASP A 626 34.05 18.94 -9.73
C ASP A 626 34.60 17.79 -8.88
N THR A 627 35.26 16.79 -9.44
CA THR A 627 35.60 15.54 -8.73
C THR A 627 36.65 15.65 -7.61
N LYS A 628 37.43 16.75 -7.51
CA LYS A 628 38.62 16.80 -6.63
C LYS A 628 38.34 16.70 -5.12
N LYS A 629 37.19 17.19 -4.67
CA LYS A 629 36.81 17.22 -3.23
C LYS A 629 35.73 16.20 -2.86
N HIS A 630 35.14 15.53 -3.85
CA HIS A 630 33.96 14.69 -3.68
C HIS A 630 34.34 13.23 -3.49
N THR A 631 33.54 12.52 -2.70
CA THR A 631 33.73 11.08 -2.46
C THR A 631 32.99 10.23 -3.47
N HIS A 632 31.84 10.71 -3.95
CA HIS A 632 30.98 9.98 -4.88
C HIS A 632 30.41 10.87 -5.98
N LEU A 633 29.95 10.22 -7.05
CA LEU A 633 29.31 10.82 -8.22
C LEU A 633 27.95 10.17 -8.46
N GLU A 634 26.95 10.99 -8.77
CA GLU A 634 25.62 10.53 -9.12
C GLU A 634 25.60 9.73 -10.44
N VAL A 635 24.93 8.57 -10.44
CA VAL A 635 24.88 7.70 -11.63
C VAL A 635 24.03 8.36 -12.72
N PHE A 636 22.80 8.78 -12.38
CA PHE A 636 21.87 9.37 -13.33
C PHE A 636 20.86 10.27 -12.62
N PRO A 637 21.02 11.61 -12.69
CA PRO A 637 20.15 12.55 -11.96
C PRO A 637 18.64 12.33 -12.15
N PRO A 638 18.12 11.95 -13.34
CA PRO A 638 16.68 11.76 -13.53
C PRO A 638 16.09 10.57 -12.77
N SER A 639 16.92 9.64 -12.29
CA SER A 639 16.45 8.50 -11.50
C SER A 639 15.95 8.87 -10.09
N ILE A 640 16.08 10.14 -9.68
CA ILE A 640 15.41 10.70 -8.49
C ILE A 640 13.88 10.61 -8.59
N LEU A 641 13.33 10.64 -9.81
CA LEU A 641 11.89 10.60 -10.03
C LEU A 641 11.35 9.16 -9.89
N GLY A 642 10.08 9.06 -9.52
CA GLY A 642 9.32 7.81 -9.46
C GLY A 642 8.78 7.41 -10.84
N ALA A 643 8.08 6.28 -10.91
CA ALA A 643 7.55 5.78 -12.18
C ALA A 643 6.55 6.76 -12.81
N GLY A 644 5.67 7.37 -12.01
CA GLY A 644 4.66 8.30 -12.52
C GLY A 644 5.21 9.67 -12.89
N ALA A 645 6.24 10.15 -12.20
CA ALA A 645 6.86 11.45 -12.50
C ALA A 645 7.85 11.37 -13.67
N SER A 646 8.47 10.20 -13.90
CA SER A 646 9.47 10.02 -14.96
C SER A 646 8.90 10.05 -16.37
N ILE A 647 7.57 9.94 -16.51
CA ILE A 647 6.90 10.09 -17.80
C ILE A 647 6.67 11.56 -18.16
N ILE A 648 6.99 12.53 -17.31
CA ILE A 648 6.82 13.96 -17.60
C ILE A 648 8.02 14.42 -18.42
N PRO A 649 7.85 15.04 -19.60
CA PRO A 649 8.96 15.63 -20.33
C PRO A 649 9.31 16.99 -19.71
N TYR A 650 10.60 17.30 -19.61
CA TYR A 650 11.10 18.57 -19.06
C TYR A 650 10.45 18.97 -17.71
N PRO A 651 10.36 18.08 -16.71
CA PRO A 651 9.67 18.37 -15.44
C PRO A 651 10.30 19.52 -14.65
N GLU A 652 11.59 19.79 -14.82
CA GLU A 652 12.33 20.90 -14.21
C GLU A 652 11.86 22.29 -14.69
N HIS A 653 11.15 22.34 -15.82
CA HIS A 653 10.58 23.57 -16.38
C HIS A 653 9.10 23.79 -15.97
N ASN A 654 8.55 22.92 -15.11
CA ASN A 654 7.21 23.06 -14.58
C ASN A 654 7.24 23.46 -13.10
N GLN A 655 6.15 24.08 -12.64
CA GLN A 655 5.93 24.26 -11.20
C GLN A 655 5.73 22.91 -10.51
N SER A 656 6.34 22.71 -9.33
CA SER A 656 6.23 21.48 -8.53
C SER A 656 4.82 20.85 -8.43
N PRO A 657 3.74 21.59 -8.04
CA PRO A 657 2.40 21.01 -7.93
C PRO A 657 1.88 20.44 -9.26
N ARG A 658 2.29 20.99 -10.41
CA ARG A 658 1.87 20.50 -11.73
C ARG A 658 2.47 19.13 -12.04
N ASN A 659 3.71 18.90 -11.65
CA ASN A 659 4.34 17.58 -11.75
C ASN A 659 3.65 16.57 -10.83
N THR A 660 3.26 16.98 -9.62
CA THR A 660 2.49 16.14 -8.70
C THR A 660 1.12 15.76 -9.27
N TYR A 661 0.41 16.74 -9.84
CA TYR A 661 -0.87 16.50 -10.49
C TYR A 661 -0.74 15.53 -11.65
N GLU A 662 0.24 15.74 -12.55
CA GLU A 662 0.43 14.81 -13.66
C GLU A 662 0.79 13.42 -13.16
N SER A 663 1.68 13.30 -12.18
CA SER A 663 2.05 11.99 -11.66
C SER A 663 0.83 11.21 -11.12
N ALA A 664 -0.17 11.90 -10.58
CA ALA A 664 -1.44 11.28 -10.17
C ALA A 664 -2.38 11.02 -11.36
N MET A 665 -2.43 11.90 -12.36
CA MET A 665 -3.31 11.79 -13.54
C MET A 665 -2.84 10.74 -14.55
N ALA A 666 -1.53 10.56 -14.68
CA ALA A 666 -0.91 9.52 -15.51
C ALA A 666 -1.37 8.10 -15.12
N LYS A 667 -1.75 7.88 -13.86
CA LYS A 667 -2.31 6.61 -13.37
C LYS A 667 -3.78 6.43 -13.75
N GLN A 668 -4.45 7.51 -14.14
CA GLN A 668 -5.87 7.57 -14.46
C GLN A 668 -6.12 7.55 -15.97
N SER A 669 -5.06 7.66 -16.77
CA SER A 669 -5.12 7.71 -18.23
C SER A 669 -5.49 6.36 -18.84
N LEU A 670 -6.12 6.41 -20.00
CA LEU A 670 -6.60 5.25 -20.74
C LEU A 670 -5.60 4.88 -21.83
N GLY A 671 -5.29 3.60 -21.95
CA GLY A 671 -4.28 3.10 -22.87
C GLY A 671 -4.45 1.64 -23.24
N PHE A 672 -3.38 1.03 -23.75
CA PHE A 672 -3.30 -0.42 -23.88
C PHE A 672 -2.90 -1.03 -22.53
N SER A 673 -3.85 -1.67 -21.85
CA SER A 673 -3.64 -2.18 -20.49
C SER A 673 -2.94 -3.54 -20.47
N THR A 674 -3.53 -4.55 -21.12
CA THR A 674 -3.01 -5.92 -21.14
C THR A 674 -3.37 -6.62 -22.46
N PRO A 675 -2.49 -7.49 -22.98
CA PRO A 675 -2.82 -8.38 -24.10
C PRO A 675 -3.79 -9.50 -23.72
N MET A 676 -4.05 -9.73 -22.42
CA MET A 676 -4.94 -10.78 -21.90
C MET A 676 -6.44 -10.48 -22.13
N MET A 677 -6.83 -10.01 -23.32
CA MET A 677 -8.22 -9.61 -23.55
C MET A 677 -9.16 -10.79 -23.36
N ASN A 678 -8.91 -11.98 -23.89
CA ASN A 678 -9.89 -13.08 -23.80
C ASN A 678 -10.01 -13.71 -22.39
N THR A 679 -8.95 -13.64 -21.58
CA THR A 679 -8.88 -14.27 -20.26
C THR A 679 -9.07 -13.28 -19.10
N SER A 680 -9.11 -11.98 -19.38
CA SER A 680 -9.28 -10.92 -18.37
C SER A 680 -10.64 -11.01 -17.66
N THR A 681 -10.58 -11.13 -16.34
CA THR A 681 -11.74 -11.12 -15.43
C THR A 681 -11.84 -9.85 -14.60
N TYR A 682 -11.18 -8.76 -15.00
CA TYR A 682 -11.20 -7.52 -14.26
C TYR A 682 -12.61 -6.91 -14.20
N VAL A 683 -13.04 -6.48 -13.02
CA VAL A 683 -14.38 -5.90 -12.78
C VAL A 683 -14.64 -4.67 -13.66
N ARG A 684 -13.62 -3.83 -13.82
CA ARG A 684 -13.60 -2.65 -14.70
C ARG A 684 -12.28 -2.65 -15.45
N GLN A 685 -12.33 -2.57 -16.77
CA GLN A 685 -11.15 -2.42 -17.60
C GLN A 685 -11.45 -1.40 -18.71
N HIS A 686 -10.41 -0.66 -19.11
CA HIS A 686 -10.47 0.25 -20.24
C HIS A 686 -9.43 -0.14 -21.28
N LEU A 687 -9.75 0.13 -22.53
CA LEU A 687 -8.85 -0.06 -23.66
C LEU A 687 -9.00 1.10 -24.64
N MET A 688 -7.90 1.79 -24.95
CA MET A 688 -7.88 2.76 -26.05
C MET A 688 -7.70 2.03 -27.39
N LEU A 689 -8.46 2.42 -28.41
CA LEU A 689 -8.40 1.74 -29.72
C LEU A 689 -7.08 2.03 -30.47
N TYR A 690 -6.62 3.28 -30.43
CA TYR A 690 -5.45 3.74 -31.18
C TYR A 690 -4.44 4.48 -30.30
N PRO A 691 -3.84 3.81 -29.30
CA PRO A 691 -2.80 4.43 -28.48
C PRO A 691 -1.54 4.70 -29.32
N GLN A 692 -0.85 5.80 -29.07
CA GLN A 692 0.35 6.20 -29.84
C GLN A 692 1.55 6.39 -28.91
N THR A 693 2.75 6.14 -29.41
CA THR A 693 3.98 6.53 -28.69
C THR A 693 4.13 8.04 -28.73
N PRO A 694 4.55 8.70 -27.63
CA PRO A 694 4.74 10.15 -27.62
C PRO A 694 5.91 10.56 -28.53
N MET A 695 5.77 11.71 -29.19
CA MET A 695 6.85 12.28 -30.01
C MET A 695 8.02 12.81 -29.18
N VAL A 696 7.72 13.40 -28.02
CA VAL A 696 8.72 13.79 -27.01
C VAL A 696 8.69 12.76 -25.91
N ASN A 697 9.77 11.99 -25.80
CA ASN A 697 9.83 10.83 -24.95
C ASN A 697 10.89 11.02 -23.87
N THR A 698 10.82 10.24 -22.78
CA THR A 698 11.89 10.20 -21.77
C THR A 698 12.54 8.83 -21.81
N LYS A 699 13.83 8.75 -21.47
CA LYS A 699 14.55 7.46 -21.42
C LYS A 699 13.90 6.47 -20.45
N ALA A 700 13.29 6.98 -19.38
CA ALA A 700 12.59 6.18 -18.40
C ALA A 700 11.31 5.52 -18.97
N MET A 701 10.61 6.13 -19.94
CA MET A 701 9.41 5.53 -20.54
C MET A 701 9.70 4.20 -21.24
N LYS A 702 10.83 4.12 -21.95
CA LYS A 702 11.32 2.88 -22.55
C LYS A 702 11.54 1.79 -21.51
N LEU A 703 12.12 2.17 -20.38
CA LEU A 703 12.38 1.24 -19.28
C LEU A 703 11.07 0.76 -18.64
N LEU A 704 10.12 1.66 -18.43
CA LEU A 704 8.80 1.37 -17.88
C LEU A 704 7.87 0.61 -18.83
N GLY A 705 8.31 0.23 -20.04
CA GLY A 705 7.48 -0.47 -21.04
C GLY A 705 6.35 0.39 -21.62
N MET A 706 6.41 1.71 -21.45
CA MET A 706 5.36 2.64 -21.90
C MET A 706 5.45 2.93 -23.41
N GLU A 707 6.59 2.68 -24.05
CA GLU A 707 6.72 2.71 -25.52
C GLU A 707 5.91 1.58 -26.16
N ASP A 708 5.93 0.38 -25.58
CA ASP A 708 5.16 -0.77 -26.06
C ASP A 708 3.68 -0.67 -25.66
N ARG A 709 3.38 0.06 -24.56
CA ARG A 709 2.04 0.19 -23.97
C ARG A 709 1.66 1.65 -23.68
N PRO A 710 1.50 2.49 -24.72
CA PRO A 710 1.17 3.88 -24.51
C PRO A 710 -0.25 4.09 -23.96
N ALA A 711 -0.43 5.23 -23.28
CA ALA A 711 -1.69 5.62 -22.61
C ALA A 711 -2.23 6.99 -23.06
N GLY A 712 -2.22 7.25 -24.37
CA GLY A 712 -2.59 8.54 -24.94
C GLY A 712 -2.30 8.62 -26.44
N GLN A 713 -2.44 9.83 -26.98
CA GLN A 713 -2.28 10.13 -28.40
C GLN A 713 -1.56 11.47 -28.57
N ASN A 714 -0.78 11.61 -29.65
CA ASN A 714 -0.22 12.90 -30.03
C ASN A 714 -1.31 13.72 -30.71
N CYS A 715 -1.54 14.93 -30.21
CA CYS A 715 -2.53 15.85 -30.75
C CYS A 715 -1.85 17.11 -31.27
N VAL A 716 -2.35 17.65 -32.38
CA VAL A 716 -1.98 19.01 -32.81
C VAL A 716 -2.74 20.00 -31.95
N VAL A 717 -2.01 20.82 -31.20
CA VAL A 717 -2.57 21.75 -30.21
C VAL A 717 -2.34 23.18 -30.68
N ALA A 718 -3.43 23.96 -30.75
CA ALA A 718 -3.37 25.40 -30.97
C ALA A 718 -3.75 26.17 -29.69
N VAL A 719 -3.01 27.24 -29.40
CA VAL A 719 -3.26 28.10 -28.24
C VAL A 719 -4.03 29.34 -28.70
N LEU A 720 -5.36 29.24 -28.68
CA LEU A 720 -6.29 30.25 -29.17
C LEU A 720 -7.63 30.15 -28.42
N PRO A 721 -8.24 31.27 -27.98
CA PRO A 721 -9.61 31.25 -27.46
C PRO A 721 -10.59 30.93 -28.59
N PHE A 722 -11.59 30.08 -28.32
CA PHE A 722 -12.56 29.66 -29.32
C PHE A 722 -13.99 29.82 -28.78
N ASP A 723 -14.68 30.88 -29.22
CA ASP A 723 -16.08 31.22 -28.86
C ASP A 723 -16.43 31.15 -27.37
N GLY A 724 -15.43 31.23 -26.49
CA GLY A 724 -15.59 31.05 -25.04
C GLY A 724 -15.73 29.62 -24.54
N TYR A 725 -15.76 28.60 -25.42
CA TYR A 725 -15.93 27.18 -25.05
C TYR A 725 -14.67 26.52 -24.48
N ASN A 726 -13.53 27.23 -24.43
CA ASN A 726 -12.29 26.79 -23.79
C ASN A 726 -11.87 27.67 -22.59
N ILE A 727 -12.79 28.47 -22.01
CA ILE A 727 -12.55 29.24 -20.78
C ILE A 727 -12.63 28.33 -19.54
N GLU A 728 -11.98 28.71 -18.43
CA GLU A 728 -11.98 27.97 -17.15
C GLU A 728 -11.63 26.47 -17.29
N ASP A 729 -10.46 26.18 -17.86
CA ASP A 729 -9.95 24.81 -18.10
C ASP A 729 -10.75 23.94 -19.06
N ALA A 730 -11.76 24.48 -19.74
CA ALA A 730 -12.41 23.75 -20.82
C ALA A 730 -11.46 23.60 -22.02
N ILE A 731 -11.59 22.50 -22.75
CA ILE A 731 -10.89 22.27 -24.01
C ILE A 731 -11.88 22.10 -25.15
N VAL A 732 -11.49 22.53 -26.34
CA VAL A 732 -12.25 22.29 -27.58
C VAL A 732 -11.53 21.18 -28.33
N LEU A 733 -12.28 20.17 -28.78
CA LEU A 733 -11.76 19.09 -29.62
C LEU A 733 -12.38 19.14 -31.02
N SER A 734 -11.60 18.73 -32.02
CA SER A 734 -12.08 18.54 -33.38
C SER A 734 -13.03 17.35 -33.46
N LYS A 735 -14.28 17.60 -33.87
CA LYS A 735 -15.27 16.55 -34.13
C LYS A 735 -14.80 15.61 -35.23
N ALA A 736 -14.19 16.14 -36.29
CA ALA A 736 -13.68 15.33 -37.40
C ALA A 736 -12.58 14.36 -36.93
N SER A 737 -11.70 14.78 -36.02
CA SER A 737 -10.66 13.90 -35.45
C SER A 737 -11.26 12.82 -34.55
N VAL A 738 -12.28 13.16 -33.74
CA VAL A 738 -13.01 12.19 -32.91
C VAL A 738 -13.79 11.17 -33.76
N ASP A 739 -14.42 11.62 -34.85
CA ASP A 739 -15.15 10.77 -35.79
C ASP A 739 -14.21 9.80 -36.54
N ARG A 740 -12.93 10.16 -36.68
CA ARG A 740 -11.88 9.31 -37.25
C ARG A 740 -11.20 8.39 -36.25
N GLY A 741 -11.37 8.59 -34.94
CA GLY A 741 -10.87 7.67 -33.92
C GLY A 741 -10.12 8.30 -32.74
N LEU A 742 -9.94 9.62 -32.70
CA LEU A 742 -9.29 10.31 -31.57
C LEU A 742 -10.06 10.04 -30.27
N GLY A 743 -9.36 9.58 -29.23
CA GLY A 743 -9.87 9.37 -27.88
C GLY A 743 -10.93 8.26 -27.74
N ARG A 744 -11.14 7.41 -28.75
CA ARG A 744 -12.10 6.29 -28.66
C ARG A 744 -11.57 5.20 -27.73
N THR A 745 -12.44 4.74 -26.84
CA THR A 745 -12.10 3.74 -25.82
C THR A 745 -13.21 2.70 -25.68
N PHE A 746 -12.85 1.45 -25.43
CA PHE A 746 -13.77 0.43 -24.93
C PHE A 746 -13.75 0.40 -23.40
N PHE A 747 -14.94 0.34 -22.83
CA PHE A 747 -15.17 0.11 -21.41
C PHE A 747 -15.67 -1.32 -21.22
N PHE A 748 -15.00 -2.09 -20.38
CA PHE A 748 -15.38 -3.47 -20.08
C PHE A 748 -15.87 -3.60 -18.64
N ARG A 749 -16.87 -4.45 -18.47
CA ARG A 749 -17.38 -4.86 -17.17
C ARG A 749 -17.72 -6.34 -17.13
N VAL A 750 -17.37 -6.98 -16.02
CA VAL A 750 -17.71 -8.37 -15.75
C VAL A 750 -18.90 -8.46 -14.79
N TYR A 751 -19.84 -9.35 -15.10
CA TYR A 751 -20.93 -9.80 -14.25
C TYR A 751 -20.75 -11.29 -14.00
N ASP A 752 -20.80 -11.72 -12.74
CA ASP A 752 -20.60 -13.11 -12.36
C ASP A 752 -21.74 -13.64 -11.50
N ALA A 753 -22.10 -14.91 -11.72
CA ALA A 753 -23.05 -15.64 -10.90
C ALA A 753 -22.53 -17.04 -10.60
N GLU A 754 -22.79 -17.49 -9.38
CA GLU A 754 -22.51 -18.84 -8.92
C GLU A 754 -23.82 -19.52 -8.49
N ALA A 755 -23.99 -20.78 -8.86
CA ALA A 755 -25.04 -21.64 -8.37
C ALA A 755 -24.66 -22.19 -6.99
N LYS A 756 -25.15 -21.56 -5.93
CA LYS A 756 -24.78 -21.92 -4.55
C LYS A 756 -25.59 -23.11 -4.07
N GLN A 757 -24.93 -23.98 -3.31
CA GLN A 757 -25.59 -25.02 -2.54
C GLN A 757 -25.76 -24.54 -1.10
N TYR A 758 -27.00 -24.57 -0.61
CA TYR A 758 -27.30 -24.17 0.75
C TYR A 758 -27.11 -25.36 1.71
N PRO A 759 -26.87 -25.13 3.02
CA PRO A 759 -26.69 -26.20 4.00
C PRO A 759 -27.85 -27.20 4.09
N GLY A 760 -29.07 -26.78 3.70
CA GLY A 760 -30.26 -27.64 3.62
C GLY A 760 -30.34 -28.51 2.36
N GLY A 761 -29.26 -28.60 1.56
CA GLY A 761 -29.19 -29.40 0.34
C GLY A 761 -29.84 -28.79 -0.91
N MET A 762 -30.68 -27.76 -0.74
CA MET A 762 -31.25 -27.00 -1.87
C MET A 762 -30.16 -26.22 -2.62
N ARG A 763 -30.34 -26.06 -3.93
CA ARG A 763 -29.40 -25.35 -4.81
C ARG A 763 -30.07 -24.28 -5.65
N ASP A 764 -29.29 -23.26 -5.98
CA ASP A 764 -29.61 -22.34 -7.05
C ASP A 764 -29.54 -23.05 -8.41
N ASN A 765 -30.45 -22.69 -9.32
CA ASN A 765 -30.44 -23.18 -10.70
C ASN A 765 -30.26 -21.99 -11.66
N PHE A 766 -29.56 -22.24 -12.76
CA PHE A 766 -29.57 -21.36 -13.92
C PHE A 766 -30.59 -21.90 -14.91
N GLU A 767 -31.63 -21.11 -15.13
CA GLU A 767 -32.78 -21.44 -15.98
C GLU A 767 -33.48 -20.13 -16.33
N ILE A 768 -34.28 -20.14 -17.40
CA ILE A 768 -35.12 -19.00 -17.77
C ILE A 768 -36.30 -18.95 -16.78
N PRO A 769 -36.47 -17.87 -15.99
CA PRO A 769 -37.64 -17.73 -15.14
C PRO A 769 -38.90 -17.53 -16.00
N ASN A 770 -39.94 -18.33 -15.81
CA ASN A 770 -41.23 -18.16 -16.51
C ASN A 770 -42.29 -17.53 -15.61
N ALA A 771 -43.31 -16.94 -16.24
CA ALA A 771 -44.46 -16.38 -15.54
C ALA A 771 -45.41 -17.45 -14.97
N GLU A 772 -45.41 -18.65 -15.56
CA GLU A 772 -46.24 -19.78 -15.13
C GLU A 772 -45.63 -20.54 -13.94
N ASP A 773 -44.32 -20.42 -13.74
CA ASP A 773 -43.63 -21.00 -12.60
C ASP A 773 -43.95 -20.20 -11.33
N ASN A 774 -44.04 -20.87 -10.17
CA ASN A 774 -44.26 -20.22 -8.87
C ASN A 774 -43.00 -19.46 -8.41
N ILE A 775 -42.62 -18.40 -9.15
CA ILE A 775 -41.42 -17.59 -8.97
C ILE A 775 -41.78 -16.19 -8.47
N ARG A 776 -41.37 -15.90 -7.24
CA ARG A 776 -41.55 -14.59 -6.63
C ARG A 776 -40.48 -13.63 -7.12
N GLY A 777 -40.90 -12.45 -7.59
CA GLY A 777 -40.00 -11.38 -8.04
C GLY A 777 -39.66 -11.42 -9.53
N TYR A 778 -40.46 -12.12 -10.33
CA TYR A 778 -40.36 -12.13 -11.79
C TYR A 778 -40.35 -10.70 -12.38
N LYS A 779 -39.38 -10.41 -13.26
CA LYS A 779 -39.13 -9.06 -13.78
C LYS A 779 -39.85 -8.78 -15.12
N GLY A 780 -40.66 -9.71 -15.60
CA GLY A 780 -41.40 -9.62 -16.85
C GLY A 780 -40.65 -10.18 -18.05
N GLU A 781 -41.38 -10.70 -19.03
CA GLU A 781 -40.87 -11.48 -20.17
C GLU A 781 -39.84 -10.73 -21.02
N LYS A 782 -40.04 -9.42 -21.21
CA LYS A 782 -39.12 -8.57 -21.98
C LYS A 782 -37.70 -8.53 -21.43
N ALA A 783 -37.53 -8.74 -20.12
CA ALA A 783 -36.21 -8.69 -19.48
C ALA A 783 -35.37 -9.94 -19.78
N TYR A 784 -36.01 -11.08 -20.06
CA TYR A 784 -35.37 -12.39 -20.28
C TYR A 784 -35.22 -12.76 -21.74
N ARG A 785 -35.69 -11.91 -22.68
CA ARG A 785 -35.71 -12.16 -24.13
C ARG A 785 -34.35 -12.50 -24.78
N LEU A 786 -33.24 -12.18 -24.10
CA LEU A 786 -31.88 -12.41 -24.60
C LEU A 786 -31.24 -13.67 -24.02
N LEU A 787 -31.94 -14.39 -23.13
CA LEU A 787 -31.44 -15.62 -22.54
C LEU A 787 -31.66 -16.79 -23.49
N GLU A 788 -30.64 -17.63 -23.61
CA GLU A 788 -30.69 -18.92 -24.30
C GLU A 788 -31.24 -20.01 -23.37
N GLU A 789 -31.38 -21.24 -23.88
CA GLU A 789 -31.96 -22.39 -23.15
C GLU A 789 -31.28 -22.70 -21.81
N ASP A 790 -29.99 -22.37 -21.66
CA ASP A 790 -29.23 -22.56 -20.42
C ASP A 790 -29.46 -21.43 -19.39
N GLY A 791 -30.31 -20.46 -19.72
CA GLY A 791 -30.61 -19.30 -18.90
C GLY A 791 -29.53 -18.22 -18.95
N VAL A 792 -28.66 -18.22 -19.96
CA VAL A 792 -27.56 -17.26 -20.11
C VAL A 792 -27.60 -16.58 -21.47
N VAL A 793 -27.16 -15.33 -21.54
CA VAL A 793 -27.08 -14.55 -22.78
C VAL A 793 -25.99 -15.05 -23.74
N ALA A 794 -26.24 -14.99 -25.05
CA ALA A 794 -25.24 -15.29 -26.07
C ALA A 794 -24.15 -14.20 -26.20
N SER A 795 -23.00 -14.57 -26.77
CA SER A 795 -21.97 -13.61 -27.17
C SER A 795 -22.48 -12.70 -28.31
N GLU A 796 -21.95 -11.48 -28.38
CA GLU A 796 -22.33 -10.42 -29.32
C GLU A 796 -23.79 -9.93 -29.23
N ALA A 797 -24.54 -10.35 -28.20
CA ALA A 797 -25.86 -9.81 -27.90
C ALA A 797 -25.76 -8.35 -27.44
N SER A 798 -26.61 -7.48 -28.02
CA SER A 798 -26.72 -6.08 -27.61
C SER A 798 -27.65 -5.95 -26.39
N VAL A 799 -27.11 -5.43 -25.28
CA VAL A 799 -27.80 -5.35 -23.99
C VAL A 799 -27.97 -3.91 -23.53
N LYS A 800 -29.07 -3.64 -22.84
CA LYS A 800 -29.39 -2.35 -22.23
C LYS A 800 -29.81 -2.52 -20.77
N GLY A 801 -29.80 -1.42 -20.03
CA GLY A 801 -30.23 -1.40 -18.64
C GLY A 801 -31.60 -2.03 -18.45
N GLY A 802 -31.67 -3.03 -17.56
CA GLY A 802 -32.88 -3.81 -17.29
C GLY A 802 -32.93 -5.17 -17.99
N ASP A 803 -32.12 -5.41 -19.03
CA ASP A 803 -31.98 -6.75 -19.62
C ASP A 803 -31.23 -7.69 -18.65
N ILE A 804 -31.66 -8.95 -18.58
CA ILE A 804 -31.07 -10.00 -17.76
C ILE A 804 -29.97 -10.73 -18.54
N LEU A 805 -28.83 -10.92 -17.89
CA LEU A 805 -27.66 -11.62 -18.45
C LEU A 805 -27.61 -13.08 -18.01
N ILE A 806 -28.00 -13.35 -16.76
CA ILE A 806 -28.01 -14.68 -16.14
C ILE A 806 -29.35 -14.85 -15.43
N GLY A 807 -30.20 -15.70 -15.98
CA GLY A 807 -31.42 -16.21 -15.35
C GLY A 807 -31.05 -17.11 -14.19
N LYS A 808 -31.42 -16.70 -12.97
CA LYS A 808 -31.08 -17.43 -11.74
C LYS A 808 -32.30 -17.53 -10.84
N THR A 809 -32.64 -18.76 -10.45
CA THR A 809 -33.69 -19.04 -9.48
C THR A 809 -33.09 -19.60 -8.20
N SER A 810 -33.47 -19.01 -7.07
CA SER A 810 -33.01 -19.41 -5.74
C SER A 810 -34.15 -19.97 -4.89
N PRO A 811 -33.87 -20.93 -4.00
CA PRO A 811 -34.84 -21.41 -3.02
C PRO A 811 -35.27 -20.30 -2.03
N PRO A 812 -36.41 -20.49 -1.33
CA PRO A 812 -36.88 -19.57 -0.29
C PRO A 812 -35.90 -19.54 0.90
N ARG A 813 -35.85 -18.42 1.63
CA ARG A 813 -34.91 -18.23 2.76
C ARG A 813 -35.39 -18.90 4.04
N PHE A 814 -36.71 -18.96 4.22
CA PHE A 814 -37.37 -19.54 5.38
C PHE A 814 -38.44 -20.52 4.90
N MET A 815 -38.41 -21.73 5.45
CA MET A 815 -39.42 -22.77 5.20
C MET A 815 -40.70 -22.56 6.04
N GLU A 816 -40.75 -21.52 6.89
CA GLU A 816 -41.91 -21.21 7.75
C GLU A 816 -42.84 -20.13 7.21
N GLU A 817 -42.49 -19.44 6.12
CA GLU A 817 -43.42 -18.52 5.42
C GLU A 817 -44.62 -19.26 4.76
N TYR A 818 -44.64 -20.60 4.85
CA TYR A 818 -45.68 -21.49 4.33
C TYR A 818 -46.88 -21.59 5.27
N ARG A 819 -47.61 -20.49 5.49
CA ARG A 819 -48.95 -20.55 6.09
C ARG A 819 -49.86 -19.50 5.48
N GLU A 820 -50.65 -19.92 4.49
CA GLU A 820 -52.12 -19.98 4.56
C GLU A 820 -52.83 -20.06 3.18
N PHE A 821 -52.18 -19.83 2.02
CA PHE A 821 -52.92 -19.71 0.74
C PHE A 821 -52.32 -20.30 -0.57
N GLU A 822 -51.12 -20.89 -0.60
CA GLU A 822 -50.55 -21.39 -1.87
C GLU A 822 -50.58 -22.92 -2.01
N SER A 823 -51.33 -23.41 -3.02
CA SER A 823 -51.54 -24.83 -3.32
C SER A 823 -50.44 -25.47 -4.19
N SER A 824 -49.48 -24.68 -4.70
CA SER A 824 -48.51 -25.09 -5.72
C SER A 824 -47.07 -25.06 -5.19
N GLY A 825 -46.76 -25.98 -4.27
CA GLY A 825 -45.39 -26.28 -3.82
C GLY A 825 -44.57 -25.10 -3.26
N PRO A 826 -43.26 -25.30 -3.03
CA PRO A 826 -42.39 -24.24 -2.56
C PRO A 826 -42.05 -23.22 -3.66
N TYR A 827 -42.41 -21.95 -3.44
CA TYR A 827 -42.10 -20.88 -4.38
C TYR A 827 -40.59 -20.64 -4.46
N ARG A 828 -40.06 -20.42 -5.68
CA ARG A 828 -38.67 -20.00 -5.90
C ARG A 828 -38.61 -18.48 -5.99
N ARG A 829 -37.42 -17.90 -5.85
CA ARG A 829 -37.20 -16.46 -5.99
C ARG A 829 -36.31 -16.18 -7.18
N ASP A 830 -36.67 -15.16 -7.93
CA ASP A 830 -35.80 -14.64 -8.96
C ASP A 830 -34.62 -13.88 -8.33
N THR A 831 -33.41 -14.40 -8.54
CA THR A 831 -32.14 -13.78 -8.15
C THR A 831 -31.25 -13.49 -9.37
N SER A 832 -31.88 -13.34 -10.53
CA SER A 832 -31.23 -13.15 -11.83
C SER A 832 -30.39 -11.87 -11.86
N ILE A 833 -29.25 -11.96 -12.54
CA ILE A 833 -28.30 -10.86 -12.69
C ILE A 833 -28.56 -10.15 -14.01
N GLY A 834 -28.81 -8.84 -13.95
CA GLY A 834 -29.02 -8.00 -15.11
C GLY A 834 -28.01 -6.87 -15.23
N VAL A 835 -28.00 -6.24 -16.41
CA VAL A 835 -27.20 -5.05 -16.68
C VAL A 835 -27.67 -3.92 -15.76
N ARG A 836 -26.73 -3.07 -15.33
CA ARG A 836 -27.09 -1.92 -14.49
C ARG A 836 -28.02 -0.98 -15.29
N PRO A 837 -29.02 -0.35 -14.66
CA PRO A 837 -30.04 0.42 -15.38
C PRO A 837 -29.52 1.53 -16.29
N SER A 838 -28.36 2.11 -15.95
CA SER A 838 -27.76 3.23 -16.67
C SER A 838 -26.63 2.82 -17.63
N GLU A 839 -26.48 1.51 -17.87
CA GLU A 839 -25.40 0.96 -18.69
C GLU A 839 -25.98 0.29 -19.94
N THR A 840 -25.19 0.32 -20.99
CA THR A 840 -25.47 -0.30 -22.29
C THR A 840 -24.20 -0.98 -22.77
N GLY A 841 -24.33 -1.93 -23.68
CA GLY A 841 -23.15 -2.54 -24.29
C GLY A 841 -23.48 -3.76 -25.12
N VAL A 842 -22.44 -4.45 -25.52
CA VAL A 842 -22.48 -5.71 -26.25
C VAL A 842 -21.77 -6.77 -25.42
N ILE A 843 -22.31 -7.99 -25.38
CA ILE A 843 -21.65 -9.10 -24.70
C ILE A 843 -20.44 -9.54 -25.50
N ASP A 844 -19.28 -9.56 -24.86
CA ASP A 844 -17.99 -9.83 -25.50
C ASP A 844 -17.55 -11.28 -25.27
N THR A 845 -17.67 -11.77 -24.04
CA THR A 845 -17.24 -13.13 -23.69
C THR A 845 -18.12 -13.70 -22.59
N VAL A 846 -18.53 -14.95 -22.75
CA VAL A 846 -19.26 -15.73 -21.76
C VAL A 846 -18.39 -16.92 -21.37
N VAL A 847 -18.00 -16.99 -20.09
CA VAL A 847 -17.18 -18.06 -19.55
C VAL A 847 -18.02 -18.89 -18.59
N MET A 848 -18.16 -20.18 -18.87
CA MET A 848 -18.74 -21.16 -17.95
C MET A 848 -17.62 -21.91 -17.23
N THR A 849 -17.70 -22.01 -15.91
CA THR A 849 -16.73 -22.72 -15.10
C THR A 849 -17.39 -23.34 -13.86
N GLN A 850 -16.60 -23.97 -12.99
CA GLN A 850 -17.05 -24.54 -11.73
C GLN A 850 -16.32 -23.86 -10.57
N SER A 851 -17.07 -23.54 -9.52
CA SER A 851 -16.51 -23.01 -8.28
C SER A 851 -15.79 -24.10 -7.48
N ASN A 852 -15.14 -23.70 -6.39
CA ASN A 852 -14.48 -24.65 -5.48
C ASN A 852 -15.49 -25.58 -4.77
N GLU A 853 -16.75 -25.15 -4.64
CA GLU A 853 -17.85 -25.93 -4.07
C GLU A 853 -18.58 -26.77 -5.15
N GLY A 854 -18.04 -26.83 -6.38
CA GLY A 854 -18.61 -27.53 -7.54
C GLY A 854 -19.89 -26.93 -8.11
N GLY A 855 -20.32 -25.78 -7.60
CA GLY A 855 -21.39 -25.00 -8.20
C GLY A 855 -21.01 -24.56 -9.61
N LYS A 856 -21.95 -24.67 -10.56
CA LYS A 856 -21.78 -24.03 -11.87
C LYS A 856 -21.59 -22.52 -11.66
N MET A 857 -20.69 -21.91 -12.40
CA MET A 857 -20.41 -20.49 -12.35
C MET A 857 -20.36 -19.93 -13.77
N TYR A 858 -20.99 -18.77 -13.97
CA TYR A 858 -20.90 -18.01 -15.21
C TYR A 858 -20.24 -16.67 -14.94
N LYS A 859 -19.34 -16.26 -15.83
CA LYS A 859 -18.75 -14.93 -15.90
C LYS A 859 -18.99 -14.34 -17.28
N ILE A 860 -19.70 -13.23 -17.33
CA ILE A 860 -20.07 -12.56 -18.58
C ILE A 860 -19.39 -11.21 -18.60
N ARG A 861 -18.63 -10.96 -19.66
CA ARG A 861 -18.05 -9.66 -19.92
C ARG A 861 -18.88 -8.90 -20.95
N ALA A 862 -19.29 -7.69 -20.59
CA ALA A 862 -19.90 -6.73 -21.50
C ALA A 862 -18.90 -5.63 -21.85
N ARG A 863 -18.87 -5.24 -23.12
CA ARG A 863 -18.07 -4.12 -23.65
C ARG A 863 -18.98 -2.99 -24.12
N ASP A 864 -18.55 -1.77 -23.89
CA ASP A 864 -19.25 -0.55 -24.27
C ASP A 864 -18.30 0.40 -25.00
N MET A 865 -18.72 0.92 -26.16
CA MET A 865 -17.90 1.83 -26.95
C MET A 865 -18.09 3.26 -26.46
N ARG A 866 -17.04 3.84 -25.90
CA ARG A 866 -17.00 5.19 -25.36
C ARG A 866 -16.31 6.14 -26.32
N ILE A 867 -17.11 6.81 -27.13
CA ILE A 867 -16.68 7.94 -27.97
C ILE A 867 -16.55 9.17 -27.05
N PRO A 868 -15.49 9.99 -27.18
CA PRO A 868 -15.39 11.26 -26.46
C PRO A 868 -16.64 12.13 -26.59
N GLU A 869 -17.20 12.51 -25.45
CA GLU A 869 -18.40 13.35 -25.37
C GLU A 869 -18.19 14.55 -24.42
N ILE A 870 -19.03 15.58 -24.56
CA ILE A 870 -18.95 16.79 -23.74
C ILE A 870 -19.04 16.41 -22.26
N GLY A 871 -18.08 16.88 -21.45
CA GLY A 871 -17.96 16.48 -20.05
C GLY A 871 -16.87 15.45 -19.76
N ASP A 872 -16.35 14.75 -20.78
CA ASP A 872 -15.20 13.86 -20.61
C ASP A 872 -13.93 14.65 -20.26
N LYS A 873 -13.07 14.03 -19.44
CA LYS A 873 -11.82 14.65 -18.99
C LYS A 873 -10.62 14.20 -19.79
N PHE A 874 -9.80 15.18 -20.17
CA PHE A 874 -8.52 14.99 -20.81
C PHE A 874 -7.43 15.75 -20.02
N ALA A 875 -6.19 15.28 -20.15
CA ALA A 875 -5.03 15.94 -19.54
C ALA A 875 -3.82 15.86 -20.45
N SER A 876 -2.99 16.92 -20.44
CA SER A 876 -1.61 16.86 -20.94
C SER A 876 -0.68 16.26 -19.90
N ARG A 877 0.55 15.90 -20.30
CA ARG A 877 1.64 15.46 -19.39
C ARG A 877 2.23 16.55 -18.47
N HIS A 878 1.58 17.70 -18.35
CA HIS A 878 2.07 18.85 -17.57
C HIS A 878 1.08 19.31 -16.50
N GLY A 879 0.16 18.44 -16.08
CA GLY A 879 -0.81 18.78 -15.04
C GLY A 879 -1.94 19.71 -15.52
N GLN A 880 -2.06 19.90 -16.84
CA GLN A 880 -3.14 20.65 -17.48
C GLN A 880 -4.33 19.72 -17.74
N LYS A 881 -5.21 19.61 -16.73
CA LYS A 881 -6.50 18.91 -16.86
C LYS A 881 -7.54 19.84 -17.45
N GLY A 882 -8.40 19.29 -18.29
CA GLY A 882 -9.53 20.00 -18.85
C GLY A 882 -10.71 19.11 -19.17
N VAL A 883 -11.90 19.71 -19.19
CA VAL A 883 -13.15 19.05 -19.58
C VAL A 883 -13.44 19.43 -21.02
N LEU A 884 -13.90 18.48 -21.83
CA LEU A 884 -14.37 18.76 -23.18
C LEU A 884 -15.59 19.69 -23.12
N GLY A 885 -15.43 20.93 -23.59
CA GLY A 885 -16.48 21.95 -23.61
C GLY A 885 -17.36 21.86 -24.85
N ILE A 886 -16.75 21.71 -26.04
CA ILE A 886 -17.46 21.53 -27.30
C ILE A 886 -16.65 20.67 -28.28
N LEU A 887 -17.37 19.91 -29.10
CA LEU A 887 -16.84 19.26 -30.30
C LEU A 887 -17.05 20.19 -31.50
N ALA A 888 -15.99 20.92 -31.89
CA ALA A 888 -16.04 21.86 -33.01
C ALA A 888 -16.07 21.11 -34.34
N LYS A 889 -16.89 21.58 -35.29
CA LYS A 889 -16.94 20.97 -36.64
C LYS A 889 -15.64 21.25 -37.38
N GLY A 890 -15.23 20.33 -38.25
CA GLY A 890 -13.96 20.44 -38.97
C GLY A 890 -13.86 21.70 -39.83
N GLU A 891 -14.98 22.07 -40.46
CA GLU A 891 -15.11 23.26 -41.30
C GLU A 891 -15.02 24.60 -40.52
N ASP A 892 -15.36 24.59 -39.23
CA ASP A 892 -15.34 25.81 -38.39
C ASP A 892 -13.97 26.03 -37.73
N LEU A 893 -13.09 25.03 -37.76
CA LEU A 893 -11.80 25.08 -37.08
C LEU A 893 -10.83 26.01 -37.81
N PRO A 894 -10.00 26.75 -37.07
CA PRO A 894 -8.94 27.53 -37.68
C PRO A 894 -7.90 26.62 -38.33
N TYR A 895 -7.28 27.06 -39.41
CA TYR A 895 -6.30 26.27 -40.16
C TYR A 895 -5.07 27.11 -40.54
N THR A 896 -3.92 26.48 -40.71
CA THR A 896 -2.68 27.13 -41.20
C THR A 896 -2.68 27.25 -42.73
N ALA A 897 -1.78 28.05 -43.30
CA ALA A 897 -1.62 28.16 -44.76
C ALA A 897 -1.36 26.80 -45.45
N ASP A 898 -0.71 25.87 -44.74
CA ASP A 898 -0.41 24.51 -45.19
C ASP A 898 -1.59 23.53 -45.03
N GLY A 899 -2.73 24.01 -44.52
CA GLY A 899 -3.94 23.21 -44.31
C GLY A 899 -3.94 22.39 -43.02
N ILE A 900 -3.09 22.72 -42.04
CA ILE A 900 -3.08 22.03 -40.74
C ILE A 900 -4.22 22.59 -39.89
N SER A 901 -5.15 21.72 -39.48
CA SER A 901 -6.21 22.03 -38.51
C SER A 901 -5.86 21.41 -37.15
N PRO A 902 -6.09 22.12 -36.02
CA PRO A 902 -5.78 21.60 -34.70
C PRO A 902 -6.78 20.53 -34.24
N ASP A 903 -6.28 19.55 -33.49
CA ASP A 903 -7.11 18.55 -32.81
C ASP A 903 -7.67 19.09 -31.50
N VAL A 904 -6.87 19.87 -30.78
CA VAL A 904 -7.18 20.44 -29.46
C VAL A 904 -6.92 21.96 -29.49
N LEU A 905 -7.88 22.75 -29.01
CA LEU A 905 -7.65 24.18 -28.74
C LEU A 905 -7.67 24.45 -27.25
N ILE A 906 -6.63 25.14 -26.78
CA ILE A 906 -6.46 25.53 -25.39
C ILE A 906 -6.49 27.04 -25.30
N ASN A 907 -7.11 27.54 -24.23
CA ASN A 907 -7.13 28.96 -23.95
C ASN A 907 -5.74 29.48 -23.50
N PRO A 908 -5.23 30.57 -24.09
CA PRO A 908 -3.96 31.19 -23.70
C PRO A 908 -3.86 31.55 -22.21
N HIS A 909 -4.97 31.88 -21.54
CA HIS A 909 -4.98 32.23 -20.11
C HIS A 909 -4.55 31.10 -19.18
N ALA A 910 -4.52 29.85 -19.67
CA ALA A 910 -4.08 28.69 -18.91
C ALA A 910 -2.56 28.69 -18.62
N PHE A 911 -1.73 29.34 -19.44
CA PHE A 911 -0.27 29.23 -19.30
C PHE A 911 0.34 30.19 -18.25
N PRO A 912 0.03 31.51 -18.24
CA PRO A 912 0.68 32.44 -17.33
C PRO A 912 0.43 32.14 -15.85
N SER A 913 -0.79 31.71 -15.51
CA SER A 913 -1.19 31.39 -14.13
C SER A 913 -0.60 30.08 -13.62
N ARG A 914 -0.24 29.15 -14.52
CA ARG A 914 0.19 27.78 -14.18
C ARG A 914 1.68 27.56 -14.32
N MET A 915 2.36 28.44 -15.05
CA MET A 915 3.80 28.40 -15.29
C MET A 915 4.26 27.03 -15.83
N THR A 916 3.47 26.41 -16.71
CA THR A 916 3.75 25.11 -17.34
C THR A 916 4.56 25.31 -18.63
N VAL A 917 5.76 25.86 -18.50
CA VAL A 917 6.66 26.13 -19.63
C VAL A 917 7.08 24.83 -20.32
N GLY A 918 7.22 23.73 -19.57
CA GLY A 918 7.52 22.41 -20.12
C GLY A 918 6.54 21.98 -21.21
N MET A 919 5.25 22.36 -21.13
CA MET A 919 4.26 22.03 -22.16
C MET A 919 4.50 22.79 -23.47
N MET A 920 4.97 24.04 -23.39
CA MET A 920 5.35 24.79 -24.59
C MET A 920 6.61 24.18 -25.24
N MET A 921 7.56 23.73 -24.41
CA MET A 921 8.74 23.00 -24.87
C MET A 921 8.35 21.68 -25.53
N GLU A 922 7.47 20.88 -24.90
CA GLU A 922 6.93 19.64 -25.48
C GLU A 922 6.26 19.91 -26.84
N SER A 923 5.47 20.98 -26.94
CA SER A 923 4.77 21.36 -28.17
C SER A 923 5.72 21.64 -29.34
N ILE A 924 6.78 22.43 -29.10
CA ILE A 924 7.79 22.80 -30.11
C ILE A 924 8.65 21.58 -30.47
N CYS A 925 9.16 20.86 -29.46
CA CYS A 925 9.97 19.66 -29.68
C CYS A 925 9.18 18.55 -30.36
N GLY A 926 7.89 18.39 -30.04
CA GLY A 926 7.01 17.41 -30.67
C GLY A 926 6.79 17.73 -32.15
N LYS A 927 6.60 19.01 -32.48
CA LYS A 927 6.51 19.46 -33.88
C LYS A 927 7.83 19.22 -34.61
N ALA A 928 8.96 19.60 -34.01
CA ALA A 928 10.27 19.35 -34.59
C ALA A 928 10.56 17.85 -34.76
N GLY A 929 10.12 17.01 -33.82
CA GLY A 929 10.25 15.54 -33.90
C GLY A 929 9.43 14.96 -35.05
N ALA A 930 8.23 15.49 -35.28
CA ALA A 930 7.39 15.10 -36.41
C ALA A 930 8.05 15.45 -37.75
N LEU A 931 8.71 16.61 -37.85
CA LEU A 931 9.42 17.06 -39.04
C LEU A 931 10.76 16.33 -39.25
N ARG A 932 11.50 16.07 -38.17
CA ARG A 932 12.78 15.33 -38.16
C ARG A 932 12.61 13.85 -38.49
N GLY A 933 11.42 13.28 -38.26
CA GLY A 933 11.16 11.85 -38.41
C GLY A 933 11.75 10.98 -37.29
N SER A 934 12.15 11.58 -36.18
CA SER A 934 12.65 10.88 -34.99
C SER A 934 12.13 11.53 -33.71
N GLN A 935 11.95 10.72 -32.66
CA GLN A 935 11.54 11.21 -31.35
C GLN A 935 12.61 12.14 -30.74
N PHE A 936 12.16 13.11 -29.95
CA PHE A 936 13.02 13.98 -29.15
C PHE A 936 13.15 13.44 -27.71
N ASP A 937 14.35 13.53 -27.13
CA ASP A 937 14.58 13.17 -25.72
C ASP A 937 14.27 14.36 -24.79
N GLY A 938 13.15 14.27 -24.06
CA GLY A 938 12.73 15.22 -23.04
C GLY A 938 13.00 14.77 -21.61
N SER A 939 13.98 13.88 -21.39
CA SER A 939 14.36 13.44 -20.04
C SER A 939 14.77 14.63 -19.15
N ALA A 940 14.37 14.59 -17.88
CA ALA A 940 14.69 15.65 -16.91
C ALA A 940 16.19 15.95 -16.88
N PHE A 941 16.60 17.21 -16.84
CA PHE A 941 18.00 17.68 -16.72
C PHE A 941 18.96 17.33 -17.88
N VAL A 942 18.77 16.19 -18.56
CA VAL A 942 19.71 15.60 -19.53
C VAL A 942 19.17 15.57 -20.97
N GLY A 943 17.92 15.99 -21.16
CA GLY A 943 17.24 16.01 -22.46
C GLY A 943 17.87 16.97 -23.48
N GLU A 944 17.40 16.88 -24.72
CA GLU A 944 17.79 17.76 -25.81
C GLU A 944 17.40 19.22 -25.49
N LYS A 945 18.33 20.15 -25.72
CA LYS A 945 18.07 21.57 -25.46
C LYS A 945 17.19 22.18 -26.55
N ILE A 946 16.39 23.18 -26.20
CA ILE A 946 15.49 23.88 -27.15
C ILE A 946 16.30 24.49 -28.33
N GLU A 947 17.54 24.90 -28.10
CA GLU A 947 18.44 25.42 -29.13
C GLU A 947 18.67 24.43 -30.29
N GLU A 948 18.58 23.12 -30.04
CA GLU A 948 18.71 22.07 -31.06
C GLU A 948 17.45 21.94 -31.94
N VAL A 949 16.33 22.51 -31.51
CA VAL A 949 15.09 22.56 -32.32
C VAL A 949 15.18 23.62 -33.43
N LYS A 950 15.90 24.71 -33.19
CA LYS A 950 16.04 25.82 -34.14
C LYS A 950 16.52 25.37 -35.55
N PRO A 951 17.63 24.64 -35.70
CA PRO A 951 18.09 24.21 -37.02
C PRO A 951 17.09 23.29 -37.72
N VAL A 952 16.34 22.46 -36.97
CA VAL A 952 15.32 21.56 -37.53
C VAL A 952 14.13 22.35 -38.07
N MET A 953 13.65 23.34 -37.30
CA MET A 953 12.52 24.19 -37.69
C MET A 953 12.88 25.10 -38.87
N ASP A 954 14.06 25.72 -38.84
CA ASP A 954 14.55 26.60 -39.91
C ASP A 954 14.74 25.81 -41.21
N ALA A 955 15.27 24.57 -41.15
CA ALA A 955 15.42 23.69 -42.32
C ALA A 955 14.07 23.26 -42.92
N ALA A 956 13.02 23.14 -42.10
CA ALA A 956 11.66 22.83 -42.54
C ALA A 956 10.84 24.07 -42.93
N GLY A 957 11.42 25.28 -42.87
CA GLY A 957 10.73 26.53 -43.22
C GLY A 957 9.77 27.05 -42.15
N PHE A 958 9.78 26.50 -40.93
CA PHE A 958 8.94 26.95 -39.83
C PHE A 958 9.67 27.93 -38.91
N LYS A 959 8.92 28.87 -38.32
CA LYS A 959 9.47 29.77 -37.29
C LYS A 959 9.80 28.97 -36.03
N TYR A 960 11.01 29.16 -35.52
CA TYR A 960 11.44 28.61 -34.23
C TYR A 960 10.51 28.95 -33.05
N SER A 961 9.80 30.08 -33.10
CA SER A 961 8.83 30.49 -32.07
C SER A 961 7.61 29.57 -31.96
N GLY A 962 7.40 28.64 -32.90
CA GLY A 962 6.21 27.79 -32.98
C GLY A 962 4.93 28.57 -33.34
N LYS A 963 5.06 29.83 -33.76
CA LYS A 963 3.94 30.67 -34.17
C LYS A 963 3.76 30.63 -35.68
N GLU A 964 2.50 30.52 -36.11
CA GLU A 964 2.11 30.47 -37.51
C GLU A 964 0.94 31.41 -37.78
N ILE A 965 0.80 31.82 -39.03
CA ILE A 965 -0.38 32.55 -39.50
C ILE A 965 -1.50 31.52 -39.67
N MET A 966 -2.61 31.73 -38.96
CA MET A 966 -3.81 30.91 -39.07
C MET A 966 -4.96 31.72 -39.66
N TYR A 967 -5.88 31.03 -40.31
CA TYR A 967 -7.10 31.56 -40.91
C TYR A 967 -8.31 31.06 -40.14
N ASP A 968 -9.31 31.91 -40.01
CA ASP A 968 -10.61 31.52 -39.45
C ASP A 968 -11.35 30.61 -40.43
N GLY A 969 -11.73 29.41 -39.97
CA GLY A 969 -12.48 28.41 -40.75
C GLY A 969 -13.81 28.91 -41.29
N ARG A 970 -14.45 29.85 -40.58
CA ARG A 970 -15.79 30.35 -40.92
C ARG A 970 -15.77 31.46 -41.95
N THR A 971 -14.82 32.40 -41.81
CA THR A 971 -14.76 33.60 -42.65
C THR A 971 -13.68 33.52 -43.72
N GLY A 972 -12.71 32.61 -43.59
CA GLY A 972 -11.54 32.50 -44.45
C GLY A 972 -10.51 33.63 -44.27
N LYS A 973 -10.72 34.55 -43.32
CA LYS A 973 -9.80 35.66 -43.08
C LYS A 973 -8.63 35.22 -42.18
N ALA A 974 -7.45 35.72 -42.47
CA ALA A 974 -6.29 35.54 -41.59
C ALA A 974 -6.52 36.24 -40.24
N PHE A 975 -6.09 35.61 -39.14
CA PHE A 975 -6.05 36.30 -37.86
C PHE A 975 -5.02 37.44 -37.89
N PRO A 976 -5.28 38.56 -37.17
CA PRO A 976 -4.33 39.67 -37.10
C PRO A 976 -3.07 39.34 -36.28
N VAL A 977 -3.02 38.16 -35.66
CA VAL A 977 -1.93 37.68 -34.80
C VAL A 977 -1.48 36.30 -35.22
N GLU A 978 -0.22 35.99 -34.98
CA GLU A 978 0.32 34.63 -35.15
C GLU A 978 -0.06 33.76 -33.96
N VAL A 979 -0.55 32.56 -34.25
CA VAL A 979 -1.06 31.61 -33.26
C VAL A 979 0.02 30.56 -33.00
N PHE A 980 0.22 30.23 -31.73
CA PHE A 980 1.13 29.16 -31.35
C PHE A 980 0.48 27.80 -31.59
N ILE A 981 1.17 26.95 -32.37
CA ILE A 981 0.71 25.61 -32.73
C ILE A 981 1.87 24.61 -32.66
N GLY A 982 1.61 23.42 -32.14
CA GLY A 982 2.60 22.35 -32.09
C GLY A 982 1.97 21.01 -31.71
N VAL A 983 2.81 20.02 -31.40
CA VAL A 983 2.36 18.64 -31.17
C VAL A 983 2.59 18.28 -29.71
N VAL A 984 1.51 17.98 -28.98
CA VAL A 984 1.56 17.63 -27.56
C VAL A 984 0.89 16.29 -27.33
N TYR A 985 1.44 15.50 -26.42
CA TYR A 985 0.85 14.21 -26.06
C TYR A 985 -0.27 14.37 -25.04
N TYR A 986 -1.49 14.02 -25.44
CA TYR A 986 -2.70 14.11 -24.63
C TYR A 986 -3.18 12.74 -24.15
N GLN A 987 -3.73 12.73 -22.95
CA GLN A 987 -4.25 11.54 -22.28
C GLN A 987 -5.75 11.72 -22.02
N LYS A 988 -6.55 10.73 -22.39
CA LYS A 988 -7.96 10.64 -21.95
C LYS A 988 -7.99 10.00 -20.57
N LEU A 989 -8.73 10.58 -19.63
CA LEU A 989 -8.86 10.05 -18.27
C LEU A 989 -10.10 9.15 -18.15
N HIS A 990 -10.10 8.19 -17.21
CA HIS A 990 -11.26 7.32 -16.96
C HIS A 990 -12.50 8.02 -16.38
N HIS A 991 -12.44 9.34 -16.15
CA HIS A 991 -13.56 10.15 -15.68
C HIS A 991 -14.42 10.56 -16.88
N MET A 992 -15.31 9.67 -17.27
CA MET A 992 -16.26 9.90 -18.35
C MET A 992 -17.60 10.39 -17.79
N VAL A 993 -18.28 11.29 -18.51
CA VAL A 993 -19.55 11.86 -18.05
C VAL A 993 -20.64 10.80 -17.95
N ALA A 994 -20.67 9.82 -18.85
CA ALA A 994 -21.60 8.70 -18.80
C ALA A 994 -21.51 7.89 -17.50
N ASP A 995 -20.36 7.84 -16.83
CA ASP A 995 -20.16 7.16 -15.53
C ASP A 995 -20.58 8.05 -14.34
N LYS A 996 -20.85 9.34 -14.55
CA LYS A 996 -21.21 10.30 -13.49
C LYS A 996 -22.68 10.70 -13.50
N ILE A 997 -23.27 10.87 -14.67
CA ILE A 997 -24.67 11.32 -14.79
C ILE A 997 -25.62 10.30 -14.16
N HIS A 998 -26.44 10.77 -13.23
CA HIS A 998 -27.54 9.99 -12.67
C HIS A 998 -28.64 10.95 -12.20
N ALA A 999 -29.89 10.51 -12.35
CA ALA A 999 -31.05 11.23 -11.89
C ALA A 999 -32.03 10.24 -11.29
N ARG A 1000 -32.80 10.70 -10.30
CA ARG A 1000 -33.83 9.92 -9.63
C ARG A 1000 -35.06 10.79 -9.45
N ALA A 1001 -36.18 10.35 -10.01
CA ALA A 1001 -37.49 10.93 -9.73
C ALA A 1001 -38.11 10.27 -8.48
N ARG A 1002 -38.39 8.96 -8.57
CA ARG A 1002 -38.80 8.11 -7.45
C ARG A 1002 -38.10 6.76 -7.59
N GLY A 1003 -37.90 6.05 -6.49
CA GLY A 1003 -37.17 4.78 -6.51
C GLY A 1003 -37.34 3.99 -5.24
N GLN A 1004 -36.62 2.88 -5.15
CA GLN A 1004 -36.60 2.04 -3.97
C GLN A 1004 -36.11 2.83 -2.74
N VAL A 1005 -36.66 2.48 -1.59
CA VAL A 1005 -36.31 3.06 -0.30
C VAL A 1005 -35.71 1.98 0.60
N GLN A 1006 -34.86 2.39 1.53
CA GLN A 1006 -34.35 1.50 2.55
C GLN A 1006 -35.51 1.05 3.45
N MET A 1007 -35.62 -0.27 3.67
CA MET A 1007 -36.76 -0.84 4.42
C MET A 1007 -36.89 -0.29 5.84
N LEU A 1008 -35.76 -0.06 6.52
CA LEU A 1008 -35.75 0.41 7.91
C LEU A 1008 -36.24 1.86 8.00
N THR A 1009 -35.60 2.79 7.30
CA THR A 1009 -35.83 4.24 7.42
C THR A 1009 -36.86 4.79 6.45
N LYS A 1010 -37.27 4.01 5.44
CA LYS A 1010 -38.08 4.44 4.28
C LYS A 1010 -37.49 5.61 3.49
N GLN A 1011 -36.21 5.91 3.68
CA GLN A 1011 -35.50 6.94 2.92
C GLN A 1011 -34.97 6.39 1.59
N PRO A 1012 -34.74 7.25 0.59
CA PRO A 1012 -34.07 6.87 -0.65
C PRO A 1012 -32.80 6.03 -0.42
N THR A 1013 -32.63 4.97 -1.20
CA THR A 1013 -31.38 4.19 -1.22
C THR A 1013 -30.17 5.04 -1.61
N GLU A 1014 -28.98 4.63 -1.19
CA GLU A 1014 -27.73 5.26 -1.62
C GLU A 1014 -27.13 4.59 -2.87
N GLY A 1015 -26.49 5.40 -3.71
CA GLY A 1015 -25.64 4.95 -4.82
C GLY A 1015 -26.37 4.69 -6.15
N ARG A 1016 -25.75 5.12 -7.26
CA ARG A 1016 -26.27 4.99 -8.64
C ARG A 1016 -26.67 3.56 -9.01
N ALA A 1017 -25.86 2.57 -8.62
CA ALA A 1017 -26.10 1.17 -8.97
C ALA A 1017 -27.42 0.61 -8.39
N ARG A 1018 -27.95 1.23 -7.34
CA ARG A 1018 -29.23 0.87 -6.69
C ARG A 1018 -30.35 1.87 -6.99
N GLY A 1019 -30.17 2.73 -7.99
CA GLY A 1019 -31.10 3.84 -8.27
C GLY A 1019 -31.22 4.81 -7.09
N GLY A 1020 -30.12 4.99 -6.34
CA GLY A 1020 -30.09 5.82 -5.14
C GLY A 1020 -30.27 7.31 -5.41
N GLY A 1021 -30.74 8.03 -4.40
CA GLY A 1021 -30.89 9.49 -4.43
C GLY A 1021 -29.62 10.23 -4.02
N LEU A 1022 -29.65 11.56 -4.14
CA LEU A 1022 -28.62 12.44 -3.60
C LEU A 1022 -28.89 12.69 -2.11
N ARG A 1023 -27.84 12.72 -1.31
CA ARG A 1023 -27.93 13.05 0.12
C ARG A 1023 -27.99 14.56 0.29
N PHE A 1024 -29.04 15.04 0.92
CA PHE A 1024 -29.14 16.43 1.38
C PHE A 1024 -28.60 16.49 2.82
N GLY A 1025 -27.42 17.07 2.99
CA GLY A 1025 -26.70 17.12 4.25
C GLY A 1025 -27.01 18.34 5.10
N GLU A 1026 -26.25 18.48 6.18
CA GLU A 1026 -26.36 19.61 7.10
C GLU A 1026 -25.96 20.93 6.43
N MET A 1027 -24.88 20.92 5.66
CA MET A 1027 -24.39 22.12 4.97
C MET A 1027 -25.41 22.63 3.94
N GLU A 1028 -26.04 21.72 3.18
CA GLU A 1028 -27.08 22.09 2.21
C GLU A 1028 -28.33 22.64 2.90
N ARG A 1029 -28.70 22.08 4.07
CA ARG A 1029 -29.77 22.61 4.91
C ARG A 1029 -29.45 24.04 5.35
N ASP A 1030 -28.26 24.26 5.88
CA ASP A 1030 -27.87 25.57 6.41
C ASP A 1030 -27.82 26.63 5.30
N CYS A 1031 -27.48 26.25 4.06
CA CYS A 1031 -27.60 27.13 2.91
C CYS A 1031 -29.05 27.60 2.69
N LEU A 1032 -30.04 26.68 2.72
CA LEU A 1032 -31.45 27.06 2.56
C LEU A 1032 -31.98 27.89 3.73
N ILE A 1033 -31.51 27.62 4.95
CA ILE A 1033 -31.82 28.43 6.14
C ILE A 1033 -31.28 29.85 5.95
N ALA A 1034 -30.04 30.00 5.47
CA ALA A 1034 -29.43 31.30 5.22
C ALA A 1034 -30.20 32.11 4.15
N TYR A 1035 -30.73 31.45 3.12
CA TYR A 1035 -31.64 32.06 2.13
C TYR A 1035 -33.04 32.38 2.68
N GLY A 1036 -33.40 31.90 3.87
CA GLY A 1036 -34.75 32.02 4.43
C GLY A 1036 -35.81 31.18 3.69
N ALA A 1037 -35.39 30.18 2.93
CA ALA A 1037 -36.26 29.38 2.05
C ALA A 1037 -36.99 28.25 2.83
N SER A 1038 -37.81 28.62 3.81
CA SER A 1038 -38.47 27.70 4.74
C SER A 1038 -39.39 26.66 4.07
N MET A 1039 -40.12 27.06 3.03
CA MET A 1039 -41.01 26.14 2.29
C MET A 1039 -40.21 25.12 1.47
N ILE A 1040 -39.11 25.54 0.85
CA ILE A 1040 -38.22 24.63 0.11
C ILE A 1040 -37.55 23.65 1.08
N LEU A 1041 -37.14 24.12 2.25
CA LEU A 1041 -36.56 23.25 3.28
C LEU A 1041 -37.54 22.17 3.73
N LYS A 1042 -38.81 22.53 3.95
CA LYS A 1042 -39.87 21.56 4.27
C LYS A 1042 -40.11 20.58 3.11
N ASP A 1043 -40.18 21.07 1.88
CA ASP A 1043 -40.37 20.24 0.68
C ASP A 1043 -39.26 19.20 0.54
N ARG A 1044 -37.99 19.63 0.60
CA ARG A 1044 -36.81 18.78 0.39
C ARG A 1044 -36.58 17.79 1.54
N LEU A 1045 -36.74 18.21 2.80
CA LEU A 1045 -36.44 17.36 3.96
C LEU A 1045 -37.58 16.43 4.36
N LEU A 1046 -38.84 16.78 4.05
CA LEU A 1046 -40.01 16.02 4.49
C LEU A 1046 -40.81 15.45 3.32
N ASP A 1047 -41.35 16.32 2.46
CA ASP A 1047 -42.35 15.92 1.46
C ASP A 1047 -41.77 15.02 0.36
N GLU A 1048 -40.52 15.26 -0.07
CA GLU A 1048 -39.83 14.43 -1.08
C GLU A 1048 -38.97 13.29 -0.51
N SER A 1049 -38.88 13.16 0.83
CA SER A 1049 -38.03 12.16 1.50
C SER A 1049 -38.85 11.00 2.10
N ASP A 1050 -39.43 11.21 3.29
CA ASP A 1050 -39.96 10.14 4.13
C ASP A 1050 -41.20 10.55 4.92
N LYS A 1051 -41.99 11.49 4.38
CA LYS A 1051 -43.28 11.89 4.95
C LYS A 1051 -44.14 10.68 5.32
N SER A 1052 -44.59 10.64 6.56
CA SER A 1052 -45.44 9.60 7.11
C SER A 1052 -46.45 10.19 8.09
N ASP A 1053 -47.70 9.74 7.97
CA ASP A 1053 -48.74 10.11 8.93
C ASP A 1053 -48.69 9.15 10.13
N VAL A 1054 -48.57 9.74 11.32
CA VAL A 1054 -48.52 9.01 12.59
C VAL A 1054 -49.75 9.37 13.41
N PHE A 1055 -50.33 8.36 14.05
CA PHE A 1055 -51.48 8.52 14.92
C PHE A 1055 -51.01 8.77 16.35
N VAL A 1056 -51.50 9.83 16.99
CA VAL A 1056 -51.09 10.23 18.34
C VAL A 1056 -52.34 10.37 19.21
N CYS A 1057 -52.30 9.79 20.41
CA CYS A 1057 -53.39 9.92 21.37
C CYS A 1057 -53.33 11.30 22.06
N GLU A 1058 -54.41 12.07 21.99
CA GLU A 1058 -54.53 13.41 22.58
C GLU A 1058 -54.37 13.38 24.12
N ARG A 1059 -54.70 12.26 24.76
CA ARG A 1059 -54.70 12.15 26.23
C ARG A 1059 -53.34 11.77 26.81
N CYS A 1060 -52.65 10.80 26.21
CA CYS A 1060 -51.36 10.33 26.74
C CYS A 1060 -50.14 10.83 25.96
N GLY A 1061 -50.34 11.38 24.76
CA GLY A 1061 -49.29 11.87 23.87
C GLY A 1061 -48.46 10.77 23.20
N LEU A 1062 -48.81 9.50 23.39
CA LEU A 1062 -48.10 8.37 22.79
C LEU A 1062 -48.67 8.01 21.42
N VAL A 1063 -47.80 7.41 20.60
CA VAL A 1063 -48.18 6.90 19.28
C VAL A 1063 -49.22 5.78 19.42
N ALA A 1064 -50.35 5.95 18.76
CA ALA A 1064 -51.41 4.97 18.61
C ALA A 1064 -51.25 4.21 17.28
N TYR A 1065 -52.00 3.13 17.09
CA TYR A 1065 -52.05 2.40 15.83
C TYR A 1065 -53.50 2.17 15.39
N HIS A 1066 -53.68 1.99 14.08
CA HIS A 1066 -54.97 1.65 13.50
C HIS A 1066 -55.09 0.13 13.35
N ASP A 1067 -56.04 -0.48 14.04
CA ASP A 1067 -56.36 -1.90 13.87
C ASP A 1067 -57.29 -2.06 12.65
N VAL A 1068 -56.75 -2.63 11.58
CA VAL A 1068 -57.48 -2.82 10.31
C VAL A 1068 -58.62 -3.83 10.45
N LYS A 1069 -58.49 -4.85 11.30
CA LYS A 1069 -59.52 -5.89 11.46
C LYS A 1069 -60.76 -5.34 12.15
N GLN A 1070 -60.53 -4.52 13.18
CA GLN A 1070 -61.61 -3.91 13.97
C GLN A 1070 -62.00 -2.51 13.47
N ARG A 1071 -61.28 -1.98 12.47
CA ARG A 1071 -61.45 -0.62 11.91
C ARG A 1071 -61.49 0.47 12.98
N LYS A 1072 -60.63 0.36 14.01
CA LYS A 1072 -60.59 1.29 15.14
C LYS A 1072 -59.17 1.73 15.47
N TYR A 1073 -59.02 2.96 15.96
CA TYR A 1073 -57.75 3.46 16.47
C TYR A 1073 -57.56 3.04 17.91
N VAL A 1074 -56.42 2.41 18.21
CA VAL A 1074 -56.13 1.86 19.53
C VAL A 1074 -54.88 2.50 20.10
N CYS A 1075 -55.02 3.08 21.30
CA CYS A 1075 -53.89 3.45 22.14
C CYS A 1075 -53.66 2.35 23.18
N ARG A 1076 -52.42 1.85 23.29
CA ARG A 1076 -52.07 0.78 24.25
C ARG A 1076 -52.31 1.15 25.71
N VAL A 1077 -52.25 2.44 26.05
CA VAL A 1077 -52.42 2.92 27.44
C VAL A 1077 -53.87 3.32 27.73
N CYS A 1078 -54.54 3.99 26.80
CA CYS A 1078 -55.85 4.58 27.05
C CYS A 1078 -57.04 3.72 26.53
N GLY A 1079 -56.77 2.67 25.74
CA GLY A 1079 -57.81 1.79 25.19
C GLY A 1079 -58.85 2.57 24.40
N ASP A 1080 -60.13 2.28 24.65
CA ASP A 1080 -61.27 2.89 23.95
C ASP A 1080 -61.54 4.36 24.37
N LYS A 1081 -60.94 4.85 25.48
CA LYS A 1081 -61.04 6.26 25.91
C LYS A 1081 -60.07 7.18 25.17
N ALA A 1082 -59.32 6.66 24.21
CA ALA A 1082 -58.32 7.40 23.46
C ALA A 1082 -58.95 8.16 22.30
N LYS A 1083 -58.84 9.50 22.32
CA LYS A 1083 -59.06 10.32 21.12
C LYS A 1083 -57.74 10.42 20.37
N VAL A 1084 -57.74 10.02 19.10
CA VAL A 1084 -56.53 9.86 18.28
C VAL A 1084 -56.58 10.83 17.11
N SER A 1085 -55.51 11.61 16.95
CA SER A 1085 -55.34 12.56 15.87
C SER A 1085 -54.18 12.14 14.96
N SER A 1086 -54.28 12.43 13.66
CA SER A 1086 -53.21 12.15 12.69
C SER A 1086 -52.28 13.36 12.54
N VAL A 1087 -50.97 13.11 12.57
CA VAL A 1087 -49.93 14.14 12.44
C VAL A 1087 -48.92 13.69 11.39
N SER A 1088 -48.68 14.52 10.38
CA SER A 1088 -47.65 14.28 9.37
C SER A 1088 -46.27 14.62 9.93
N VAL A 1089 -45.37 13.62 9.96
CA VAL A 1089 -43.99 13.75 10.43
C VAL A 1089 -43.03 13.02 9.48
N ALA A 1090 -41.73 13.22 9.66
CA ALA A 1090 -40.73 12.37 9.03
C ALA A 1090 -40.78 10.96 9.64
N TYR A 1091 -40.68 9.91 8.83
CA TYR A 1091 -40.61 8.54 9.32
C TYR A 1091 -39.40 8.32 10.22
N ALA A 1092 -38.27 8.95 9.93
CA ALA A 1092 -37.09 8.94 10.81
C ALA A 1092 -37.40 9.45 12.22
N PHE A 1093 -38.26 10.47 12.35
CA PHE A 1093 -38.71 10.96 13.66
C PHE A 1093 -39.59 9.92 14.38
N LYS A 1094 -40.47 9.21 13.66
CA LYS A 1094 -41.25 8.11 14.23
C LYS A 1094 -40.33 7.00 14.78
N LEU A 1095 -39.27 6.64 14.04
CA LEU A 1095 -38.26 5.68 14.50
C LEU A 1095 -37.58 6.15 15.79
N LEU A 1096 -37.16 7.42 15.85
CA LEU A 1096 -36.57 8.00 17.05
C LEU A 1096 -37.50 7.88 18.28
N LEU A 1097 -38.81 8.13 18.11
CA LEU A 1097 -39.77 7.94 19.20
C LEU A 1097 -39.82 6.48 19.68
N GLN A 1098 -39.71 5.51 18.77
CA GLN A 1098 -39.70 4.08 19.12
C GLN A 1098 -38.39 3.66 19.78
N GLU A 1099 -37.25 4.19 19.33
CA GLU A 1099 -35.95 3.99 19.98
C GLU A 1099 -35.95 4.55 21.41
N MET A 1100 -36.49 5.76 21.61
CA MET A 1100 -36.68 6.34 22.95
C MET A 1100 -37.57 5.46 23.84
N GLN A 1101 -38.68 4.95 23.31
CA GLN A 1101 -39.55 4.01 24.04
C GLN A 1101 -38.82 2.73 24.45
N SER A 1102 -37.92 2.21 23.61
CA SER A 1102 -37.11 1.03 23.93
C SER A 1102 -36.10 1.28 25.06
N LEU A 1103 -35.66 2.53 25.24
CA LEU A 1103 -34.82 2.98 26.34
C LEU A 1103 -35.63 3.30 27.62
N ASN A 1104 -36.91 2.93 27.66
CA ASN A 1104 -37.86 3.28 28.73
C ASN A 1104 -38.11 4.79 28.90
N VAL A 1105 -37.79 5.59 27.88
CA VAL A 1105 -38.17 7.00 27.83
C VAL A 1105 -39.55 7.09 27.18
N ALA A 1106 -40.50 7.77 27.83
CA ALA A 1106 -41.85 7.93 27.28
C ALA A 1106 -41.98 9.28 26.53
N PRO A 1107 -41.81 9.33 25.19
CA PRO A 1107 -41.90 10.58 24.44
C PRO A 1107 -43.37 10.98 24.26
N ARG A 1108 -43.85 11.92 25.08
CA ARG A 1108 -45.22 12.43 25.01
C ARG A 1108 -45.30 13.62 24.05
N LEU A 1109 -46.04 13.46 22.96
CA LEU A 1109 -46.31 14.49 21.97
C LEU A 1109 -47.54 15.32 22.38
N LEU A 1110 -47.36 16.64 22.48
CA LEU A 1110 -48.44 17.58 22.75
C LEU A 1110 -49.00 18.11 21.42
N ILE A 1111 -50.20 17.67 21.07
CA ILE A 1111 -50.88 18.07 19.83
C ILE A 1111 -51.52 19.45 20.04
N LYS A 1112 -51.42 20.32 19.04
CA LYS A 1112 -52.15 21.59 18.96
C LYS A 1112 -52.97 21.61 17.67
N GLU A 1113 -54.07 22.34 17.69
CA GLU A 1113 -54.92 22.51 16.50
C GLU A 1113 -54.16 23.21 15.38
N LYS A 1114 -54.47 22.79 14.15
CA LYS A 1114 -53.92 23.39 12.93
C LYS A 1114 -54.70 24.67 12.67
N VAL A 1115 -54.08 25.82 12.97
CA VAL A 1115 -54.62 27.16 12.70
C VAL A 1115 -54.72 27.40 11.20
#